data_AF-A0A662VQT3-F1
#
_entry.id   AF-A0A662VQT3-F1
#
_cell.length_a   1.000
_cell.length_b   1.000
_cell.length_c   1.000
_cell.angle_alpha   90.00
_cell.angle_beta   90.00
_cell.angle_gamma   90.00
#
_symmetry.space_group_name_H-M   'P 1'
#
loop_
_entity.id
_entity.type
_entity.pdbx_description
1 polymer ?
#
loop_
_entity_poly.entity_id
_entity_poly.type
_entity_poly.pdbx_seq_one_letter_code
_entity_poly.pdbx_strand_id
1 'polypeptide(L)'
;MLRRAKEEVPACNAVQLSLDYNEKILVRDNRGYIYPIRIGEFVDKNLRNPKILSSPIPHERDTVDGYSVLSLNSGNPSFSPILEVIRHENSDSIFEIVLENGWRIRISKSHSVFRYAGKLELTRAADLKIGDTLVVPLSIPRGKNSKEFEIEGKTIRISRELMRFLGTFLAVGEIRDGEIVLNFESPDQAREYLEYVGIDNIKIKNNSVICKDEKLASLAKSFGKDCVPWIVFNVDREMKIEFLKGYFRYGGKYTGNSISLNCKSDGLAQDLIYLHLQLGITPDIVWKEDCLEIVIGDKEISKALWYVKDSPESQKIKDPDNRLGFYKIIKINLIRPNSKYLYDVSVPFTQSFFAGLGPVLVHNTGGEPTLRSDLVDIIKIAKEEGYDHVQLNTDGIKLAFDKKLLEETNDAGVNTIYLSFDGLTPLTNWKNHWEVPLIFRNVREISGPGIVLVPTLIRNINDGELGGIINFGLNHIDIVRGVNFQPISMVGRVPKEERSMFRITIPKALRLIEDQTNGIISVEDWYPVPIAGYIAEFFDSFLGKKYYMTSHFACGCATYVFLDGNKVIPITRFIDVEGFVEYLHTKANEIRDEKLGKLKKIKISANLIFNLLKKFYDEKKAPKGLKILNIMKDAFLHGTYDSLGEFHKKTLFLGMMHFQDEYNYDVERTERCVIHYGMPDGRIVPFCAFNVIPEFYRDEVQLKYSYTWEEWKNLNPNWSYRKDKYFRTKEFIKKMSESEVYKRTYFLNNFFE
;
A
#
# COMPACT_ATOMS: atom_id res chain seq x y z
N MET A 1 35.62 -6.18 -1.47
CA MET A 1 34.83 -7.14 -0.68
C MET A 1 33.35 -6.93 -0.97
N LEU A 2 32.83 -7.49 -2.07
CA LEU A 2 31.44 -7.33 -2.51
C LEU A 2 30.66 -8.60 -2.16
N ARG A 3 29.94 -8.60 -1.03
CA ARG A 3 28.87 -9.58 -0.76
C ARG A 3 27.58 -9.05 -1.39
N ARG A 4 26.90 -9.89 -2.18
CA ARG A 4 25.58 -9.63 -2.78
C ARG A 4 24.58 -9.32 -1.65
N ALA A 5 24.06 -8.09 -1.62
CA ALA A 5 22.96 -7.71 -0.75
C ALA A 5 21.63 -8.17 -1.39
N LYS A 6 20.93 -9.09 -0.75
CA LYS A 6 19.51 -9.36 -0.98
C LYS A 6 18.78 -8.46 0.03
N GLU A 7 18.17 -7.37 -0.44
CA GLU A 7 17.53 -6.39 0.45
C GLU A 7 16.07 -6.12 0.09
N GLU A 8 15.36 -5.70 1.12
CA GLU A 8 13.95 -5.90 1.45
C GLU A 8 13.08 -4.66 1.15
N VAL A 9 11.80 -4.81 0.77
CA VAL A 9 10.91 -3.68 0.47
C VAL A 9 9.78 -3.61 1.51
N PRO A 10 9.75 -2.60 2.42
CA PRO A 10 8.69 -2.47 3.41
C PRO A 10 7.37 -1.97 2.81
N ALA A 11 6.24 -2.54 3.25
CA ALA A 11 4.88 -2.12 2.88
C ALA A 11 4.33 -1.03 3.83
N CYS A 12 3.64 -0.02 3.28
CA CYS A 12 2.96 1.08 4.01
C CYS A 12 1.54 1.33 3.46
N ASN A 13 0.67 2.00 4.22
CA ASN A 13 -0.69 2.42 3.83
C ASN A 13 -0.80 3.95 3.75
N ALA A 14 -1.26 4.50 2.61
CA ALA A 14 -1.93 5.82 2.45
C ALA A 14 -2.01 6.26 0.97
N VAL A 15 -3.11 6.92 0.62
CA VAL A 15 -3.63 7.27 -0.73
C VAL A 15 -3.06 8.60 -1.28
N GLN A 16 -1.78 8.94 -1.02
CA GLN A 16 -1.18 10.22 -1.47
C GLN A 16 0.25 10.10 -2.06
N LEU A 17 0.64 8.93 -2.52
CA LEU A 17 1.96 8.67 -3.11
C LEU A 17 1.89 9.05 -4.58
N SER A 18 2.41 10.20 -5.01
CA SER A 18 2.31 10.60 -6.43
C SER A 18 3.44 11.49 -6.93
N LEU A 19 3.70 11.38 -8.23
CA LEU A 19 4.82 11.98 -8.95
C LEU A 19 4.38 13.14 -9.82
N ASP A 20 5.33 14.02 -10.14
CA ASP A 20 5.14 15.10 -11.11
C ASP A 20 4.92 14.55 -12.54
N TYR A 21 4.14 15.28 -13.35
CA TYR A 21 3.81 14.92 -14.74
C TYR A 21 5.04 14.52 -15.58
N ASN A 22 6.13 15.26 -15.42
CA ASN A 22 7.32 15.14 -16.29
C ASN A 22 8.30 14.04 -15.86
N GLU A 23 8.08 13.36 -14.72
CA GLU A 23 8.91 12.24 -14.33
C GLU A 23 8.71 11.06 -15.27
N LYS A 24 9.80 10.47 -15.79
CA LYS A 24 9.72 9.28 -16.64
C LYS A 24 9.78 8.01 -15.82
N ILE A 25 8.89 7.09 -16.19
CA ILE A 25 8.90 5.68 -15.80
C ILE A 25 9.34 4.83 -17.00
N LEU A 26 9.98 3.70 -16.73
CA LEU A 26 10.35 2.74 -17.78
C LEU A 26 9.27 1.67 -17.89
N VAL A 27 8.56 1.65 -19.02
CA VAL A 27 7.41 0.77 -19.24
C VAL A 27 7.76 -0.30 -20.28
N ARG A 28 7.20 -1.50 -20.11
CA ARG A 28 7.20 -2.59 -21.09
C ARG A 28 5.78 -2.91 -21.52
N ASP A 29 5.52 -2.85 -22.82
CA ASP A 29 4.22 -3.17 -23.41
C ASP A 29 3.99 -4.69 -23.61
N ASN A 30 2.79 -5.05 -24.06
CA ASN A 30 2.38 -6.44 -24.30
C ASN A 30 3.16 -7.15 -25.44
N ARG A 31 3.80 -6.39 -26.33
CA ARG A 31 4.68 -6.91 -27.38
C ARG A 31 6.09 -7.18 -26.85
N GLY A 32 6.35 -6.81 -25.60
CA GLY A 32 7.65 -6.92 -24.94
C GLY A 32 8.59 -5.76 -25.21
N TYR A 33 8.11 -4.67 -25.83
CA TYR A 33 8.93 -3.49 -26.10
C TYR A 33 9.03 -2.61 -24.87
N ILE A 34 10.26 -2.22 -24.54
CA ILE A 34 10.59 -1.37 -23.39
C ILE A 34 10.85 0.05 -23.85
N TYR A 35 10.27 1.04 -23.18
CA TYR A 35 10.53 2.44 -23.48
C TYR A 35 10.23 3.36 -22.29
N PRO A 36 11.01 4.43 -22.12
CA PRO A 36 10.74 5.46 -21.13
C PRO A 36 9.58 6.34 -21.59
N ILE A 37 8.68 6.69 -20.68
CA ILE A 37 7.52 7.57 -20.94
C ILE A 37 7.27 8.45 -19.72
N ARG A 38 6.82 9.68 -19.94
CA ARG A 38 6.38 10.56 -18.84
C ARG A 38 5.20 9.91 -18.14
N ILE A 39 5.22 9.83 -16.81
CA ILE A 39 4.16 9.18 -16.04
C ILE A 39 2.81 9.86 -16.29
N GLY A 40 2.80 11.20 -16.39
CA GLY A 40 1.58 11.94 -16.70
C GLY A 40 0.99 11.59 -18.07
N GLU A 41 1.84 11.51 -19.11
CA GLU A 41 1.44 11.08 -20.45
C GLU A 41 0.91 9.64 -20.43
N PHE A 42 1.60 8.74 -19.73
CA PHE A 42 1.20 7.34 -19.62
C PHE A 42 -0.15 7.19 -18.92
N VAL A 43 -0.34 7.86 -17.78
CA VAL A 43 -1.58 7.81 -17.01
C VAL A 43 -2.72 8.44 -17.80
N ASP A 44 -2.57 9.64 -18.34
CA ASP A 44 -3.62 10.33 -19.11
C ASP A 44 -4.07 9.52 -20.33
N LYS A 45 -3.14 8.87 -21.03
CA LYS A 45 -3.44 8.00 -22.17
C LYS A 45 -4.25 6.75 -21.79
N ASN A 46 -4.06 6.25 -20.57
CA ASN A 46 -4.67 5.01 -20.08
C ASN A 46 -5.90 5.26 -19.19
N LEU A 47 -6.17 6.50 -18.76
CA LEU A 47 -7.43 6.91 -18.14
C LEU A 47 -8.53 7.07 -19.19
N ARG A 48 -9.02 5.95 -19.73
CA ARG A 48 -10.03 5.95 -20.81
C ARG A 48 -11.45 6.09 -20.29
N ASN A 49 -11.74 5.45 -19.16
CA ASN A 49 -13.02 5.48 -18.46
C ASN A 49 -12.78 5.68 -16.95
N PRO A 50 -12.19 6.81 -16.55
CA PRO A 50 -11.74 7.02 -15.19
C PRO A 50 -12.89 6.98 -14.19
N LYS A 51 -12.67 6.27 -13.09
CA LYS A 51 -13.54 6.33 -11.92
C LYS A 51 -13.07 7.47 -11.03
N ILE A 52 -13.98 8.39 -10.75
CA ILE A 52 -13.77 9.49 -9.80
C ILE A 52 -14.15 8.98 -8.41
N LEU A 53 -13.19 8.97 -7.50
CA LEU A 53 -13.41 8.70 -6.09
C LEU A 53 -13.28 10.01 -5.31
N SER A 54 -14.31 10.32 -4.53
CA SER A 54 -14.34 11.47 -3.64
C SER A 54 -13.80 11.06 -2.26
N SER A 55 -12.71 11.68 -1.82
CA SER A 55 -12.14 11.71 -0.44
C SER A 55 -10.98 10.75 -0.15
N PRO A 56 -9.95 11.18 0.64
CA PRO A 56 -9.74 12.52 1.21
C PRO A 56 -9.29 13.59 0.19
N ILE A 57 -8.78 13.17 -0.98
CA ILE A 57 -8.52 14.01 -2.16
C ILE A 57 -9.24 13.36 -3.35
N PRO A 58 -10.02 14.11 -4.16
CA PRO A 58 -10.61 13.59 -5.38
C PRO A 58 -9.52 13.01 -6.30
N HIS A 59 -9.64 11.74 -6.64
CA HIS A 59 -8.70 11.07 -7.53
C HIS A 59 -9.42 10.25 -8.60
N GLU A 60 -8.82 10.23 -9.77
CA GLU A 60 -9.24 9.47 -10.93
C GLU A 60 -8.36 8.24 -11.07
N ARG A 61 -8.99 7.07 -11.24
CA ARG A 61 -8.26 5.82 -11.51
C ARG A 61 -8.92 5.02 -12.62
N ASP A 62 -8.12 4.29 -13.38
CA ASP A 62 -8.59 3.34 -14.38
C ASP A 62 -7.66 2.13 -14.43
N THR A 63 -8.23 0.96 -14.73
CA THR A 63 -7.45 -0.27 -14.91
C THR A 63 -6.68 -0.24 -16.20
N VAL A 64 -5.46 -0.74 -16.15
CA VAL A 64 -4.65 -0.93 -17.35
C VAL A 64 -4.21 -2.39 -17.46
N ASP A 65 -4.33 -2.94 -18.66
CA ASP A 65 -3.86 -4.29 -18.99
C ASP A 65 -2.75 -4.19 -20.04
N GLY A 66 -1.81 -5.14 -20.03
CA GLY A 66 -0.78 -5.26 -21.07
C GLY A 66 0.42 -4.32 -20.91
N TYR A 67 0.61 -3.72 -19.73
CA TYR A 67 1.81 -2.97 -19.41
C TYR A 67 2.47 -3.47 -18.13
N SER A 68 3.78 -3.33 -18.06
CA SER A 68 4.60 -3.55 -16.87
C SER A 68 5.58 -2.39 -16.69
N VAL A 69 5.97 -2.07 -15.46
CA VAL A 69 6.90 -1.00 -15.12
C VAL A 69 8.15 -1.58 -14.46
N LEU A 70 9.29 -0.93 -14.65
CA LEU A 70 10.51 -1.25 -13.92
C LEU A 70 10.29 -1.07 -12.42
N SER A 71 10.49 -2.15 -11.67
CA SER A 71 10.24 -2.29 -10.23
C SER A 71 11.40 -3.05 -9.57
N LEU A 72 11.34 -3.23 -8.25
CA LEU A 72 12.30 -4.01 -7.50
C LEU A 72 11.71 -5.36 -7.09
N ASN A 73 12.26 -6.47 -7.59
CA ASN A 73 11.83 -7.82 -7.23
C ASN A 73 13.02 -8.61 -6.69
N SER A 74 12.90 -9.15 -5.47
CA SER A 74 13.95 -9.96 -4.84
C SER A 74 15.32 -9.27 -4.83
N GLY A 75 15.34 -7.95 -4.60
CA GLY A 75 16.55 -7.11 -4.60
C GLY A 75 17.13 -6.75 -5.98
N ASN A 76 16.47 -7.11 -7.09
CA ASN A 76 16.94 -6.81 -8.45
C ASN A 76 15.90 -6.01 -9.26
N PRO A 77 16.31 -4.99 -10.04
CA PRO A 77 15.45 -4.31 -10.99
C PRO A 77 14.87 -5.29 -12.01
N SER A 78 13.54 -5.35 -12.09
CA SER A 78 12.80 -6.22 -13.02
C SER A 78 11.43 -5.61 -13.36
N PHE A 79 10.75 -6.13 -14.37
CA PHE A 79 9.46 -5.59 -14.80
C PHE A 79 8.28 -6.26 -14.08
N SER A 80 7.52 -5.47 -13.34
CA SER A 80 6.29 -5.88 -12.66
C SER A 80 5.05 -5.32 -13.37
N PRO A 81 3.92 -6.03 -13.42
CA PRO A 81 2.69 -5.53 -14.07
C PRO A 81 2.24 -4.19 -13.51
N ILE A 82 1.71 -3.32 -14.37
CA ILE A 82 0.94 -2.16 -13.96
C ILE A 82 -0.53 -2.57 -13.98
N LEU A 83 -1.21 -2.39 -12.87
CA LEU A 83 -2.63 -2.71 -12.73
C LEU A 83 -3.50 -1.46 -12.81
N GLU A 84 -3.05 -0.45 -12.06
CA GLU A 84 -3.61 0.87 -11.81
C GLU A 84 -2.95 1.98 -12.60
N VAL A 85 -3.69 2.87 -13.26
CA VAL A 85 -3.23 4.26 -13.43
C VAL A 85 -4.09 5.19 -12.58
N ILE A 86 -3.45 6.12 -11.87
CA ILE A 86 -4.09 6.99 -10.89
C ILE A 86 -3.60 8.42 -11.12
N ARG A 87 -4.51 9.40 -11.08
CA ARG A 87 -4.15 10.81 -10.95
C ARG A 87 -5.03 11.50 -9.92
N HIS A 88 -4.52 12.54 -9.27
CA HIS A 88 -5.30 13.34 -8.34
C HIS A 88 -4.93 14.81 -8.45
N GLU A 89 -5.88 15.72 -8.24
CA GLU A 89 -5.60 17.16 -8.24
C GLU A 89 -4.74 17.50 -7.02
N ASN A 90 -3.73 18.32 -7.23
CA ASN A 90 -2.89 18.83 -6.15
C ASN A 90 -2.66 20.32 -6.34
N SER A 91 -3.00 21.11 -5.32
CA SER A 91 -2.74 22.55 -5.27
C SER A 91 -1.43 22.91 -4.58
N ASP A 92 -0.79 21.94 -3.93
CA ASP A 92 0.35 22.18 -3.06
C ASP A 92 1.69 21.99 -3.76
N SER A 93 2.70 22.60 -3.17
CA SER A 93 4.10 22.41 -3.57
C SER A 93 4.57 20.97 -3.35
N ILE A 94 5.44 20.50 -4.25
CA ILE A 94 6.07 19.17 -4.21
C ILE A 94 7.56 19.28 -3.88
N PHE A 95 8.20 18.17 -3.50
CA PHE A 95 9.63 18.13 -3.30
C PHE A 95 10.36 17.72 -4.57
N GLU A 96 11.41 18.46 -4.90
CA GLU A 96 12.45 18.07 -5.83
C GLU A 96 13.68 17.63 -5.03
N ILE A 97 14.01 16.34 -5.10
CA ILE A 97 15.14 15.74 -4.39
C ILE A 97 16.26 15.50 -5.39
N VAL A 98 17.45 16.04 -5.13
CA VAL A 98 18.66 15.88 -5.96
C VAL A 98 19.69 15.05 -5.21
N LEU A 99 20.25 14.06 -5.89
CA LEU A 99 21.24 13.11 -5.41
C LEU A 99 22.67 13.56 -5.77
N GLU A 100 23.68 12.98 -5.12
CA GLU A 100 25.09 13.38 -5.27
C GLU A 100 25.68 13.13 -6.66
N ASN A 101 25.12 12.18 -7.40
CA ASN A 101 25.42 11.96 -8.83
C ASN A 101 24.59 12.89 -9.75
N GLY A 102 23.89 13.87 -9.19
CA GLY A 102 23.06 14.83 -9.90
C GLY A 102 21.70 14.31 -10.36
N TRP A 103 21.36 13.05 -10.11
CA TRP A 103 20.02 12.52 -10.41
C TRP A 103 18.97 13.20 -9.55
N ARG A 104 17.72 13.20 -10.00
CA ARG A 104 16.64 13.95 -9.38
C ARG A 104 15.29 13.26 -9.53
N ILE A 105 14.47 13.34 -8.48
CA ILE A 105 13.06 12.95 -8.54
C ILE A 105 12.16 14.06 -7.96
N ARG A 106 10.97 14.26 -8.56
CA ARG A 106 9.94 15.19 -8.08
C ARG A 106 8.69 14.44 -7.62
N ILE A 107 8.36 14.56 -6.34
CA ILE A 107 7.31 13.77 -5.68
C ILE A 107 6.52 14.59 -4.66
N SER A 108 5.27 14.18 -4.39
CA SER A 108 4.46 14.76 -3.32
C SER A 108 5.17 14.64 -1.97
N LYS A 109 4.85 15.56 -1.03
CA LYS A 109 5.42 15.55 0.33
C LYS A 109 5.17 14.24 1.07
N SER A 110 4.02 13.63 0.82
CA SER A 110 3.61 12.37 1.42
C SER A 110 4.11 11.13 0.67
N HIS A 111 4.70 11.27 -0.52
CA HIS A 111 5.25 10.15 -1.27
C HIS A 111 6.38 9.48 -0.50
N SER A 112 6.34 8.16 -0.42
CA SER A 112 7.38 7.34 0.19
C SER A 112 8.39 6.87 -0.86
N VAL A 113 9.67 7.01 -0.54
CA VAL A 113 10.84 6.52 -1.29
C VAL A 113 11.64 5.55 -0.41
N PHE A 114 12.53 4.79 -1.01
CA PHE A 114 13.40 3.87 -0.27
C PHE A 114 14.72 4.54 0.09
N ARG A 115 14.94 4.74 1.39
CA ARG A 115 16.19 5.22 1.98
C ARG A 115 17.02 4.02 2.45
N TYR A 116 18.32 4.05 2.23
CA TYR A 116 19.26 3.06 2.76
C TYR A 116 19.97 3.62 4.01
N ALA A 117 19.86 2.89 5.12
CA ALA A 117 20.52 3.21 6.39
C ALA A 117 21.16 1.95 7.01
N GLY A 118 21.80 1.12 6.18
CA GLY A 118 22.27 -0.23 6.54
C GLY A 118 21.22 -1.33 6.32
N LYS A 119 19.97 -0.93 6.09
CA LYS A 119 18.84 -1.68 5.54
C LYS A 119 17.97 -0.73 4.71
N LEU A 120 17.09 -1.29 3.88
CA LEU A 120 16.11 -0.51 3.13
C LEU A 120 14.96 -0.09 4.04
N GLU A 121 14.73 1.22 4.13
CA GLU A 121 13.70 1.84 4.95
C GLU A 121 12.78 2.69 4.08
N LEU A 122 11.48 2.49 4.23
CA LEU A 122 10.50 3.31 3.55
C LEU A 122 10.41 4.68 4.23
N THR A 123 10.61 5.75 3.47
CA THR A 123 10.74 7.12 3.95
C THR A 123 9.85 8.09 3.17
N ARG A 124 8.99 8.85 3.84
CA ARG A 124 8.27 9.95 3.15
C ARG A 124 9.22 11.06 2.74
N ALA A 125 8.91 11.68 1.61
CA ALA A 125 9.68 12.78 1.05
C ALA A 125 9.84 13.94 2.05
N ALA A 126 8.80 14.24 2.83
CA ALA A 126 8.83 15.27 3.87
C ALA A 126 9.82 14.99 5.02
N ASP A 127 10.20 13.74 5.25
CA ASP A 127 11.10 13.35 6.32
C ASP A 127 12.54 13.11 5.85
N LEU A 128 12.79 13.23 4.55
CA LEU A 128 14.14 13.12 4.00
C LEU A 128 14.99 14.32 4.42
N LYS A 129 16.26 14.04 4.68
CA LYS A 129 17.25 15.06 4.99
C LYS A 129 18.39 15.02 3.97
N ILE A 130 19.03 16.17 3.76
CA ILE A 130 20.31 16.21 3.03
C ILE A 130 21.29 15.26 3.76
N GLY A 131 21.94 14.39 3.00
CA GLY A 131 22.81 13.32 3.48
C GLY A 131 22.14 11.94 3.55
N ASP A 132 20.81 11.85 3.57
CA ASP A 132 20.10 10.56 3.48
C ASP A 132 20.41 9.88 2.14
N THR A 133 20.50 8.55 2.14
CA THR A 133 20.90 7.80 0.93
C THR A 133 19.67 7.14 0.30
N LEU A 134 19.42 7.34 -1.00
CA LEU A 134 18.31 6.73 -1.72
C LEU A 134 18.75 5.55 -2.60
N VAL A 135 17.82 4.62 -2.82
CA VAL A 135 18.03 3.45 -3.69
C VAL A 135 17.80 3.81 -5.14
N VAL A 136 18.75 3.40 -5.98
CA VAL A 136 18.68 3.54 -7.42
C VAL A 136 19.14 2.26 -8.12
N PRO A 137 18.82 2.01 -9.39
CA PRO A 137 19.43 0.94 -10.16
C PRO A 137 20.75 1.44 -10.78
N LEU A 138 21.82 0.64 -10.65
CA LEU A 138 23.07 0.84 -11.40
C LEU A 138 23.01 0.21 -12.80
N SER A 139 22.05 -0.68 -13.02
CA SER A 139 21.77 -1.30 -14.30
C SER A 139 20.34 -1.83 -14.34
N ILE A 140 19.74 -1.90 -15.52
CA ILE A 140 18.33 -2.30 -15.70
C ILE A 140 18.17 -3.38 -16.78
N PRO A 141 17.04 -4.11 -16.81
CA PRO A 141 16.83 -5.20 -17.77
C PRO A 141 16.88 -4.74 -19.23
N ARG A 142 17.28 -5.67 -20.10
CA ARG A 142 17.35 -5.43 -21.55
C ARG A 142 15.96 -5.37 -22.19
N GLY A 143 15.91 -4.66 -23.32
CA GLY A 143 14.83 -4.72 -24.28
C GLY A 143 14.74 -6.04 -25.04
N LYS A 144 13.79 -6.11 -25.97
CA LYS A 144 13.43 -7.33 -26.73
C LYS A 144 14.56 -7.92 -27.61
N ASN A 145 15.59 -7.13 -27.90
CA ASN A 145 16.69 -7.50 -28.79
C ASN A 145 16.24 -7.75 -30.26
N SER A 146 15.45 -6.82 -30.79
CA SER A 146 14.89 -6.88 -32.14
C SER A 146 15.92 -6.52 -33.21
N LYS A 147 15.92 -7.28 -34.31
CA LYS A 147 16.72 -7.00 -35.52
C LYS A 147 15.97 -6.17 -36.58
N GLU A 148 14.66 -6.06 -36.44
CA GLU A 148 13.80 -5.26 -37.30
C GLU A 148 12.57 -4.78 -36.51
N PHE A 149 11.97 -3.69 -36.99
CA PHE A 149 10.75 -3.12 -36.43
C PHE A 149 9.77 -2.79 -37.53
N GLU A 150 8.49 -2.83 -37.20
CA GLU A 150 7.41 -2.36 -38.07
C GLU A 150 6.94 -0.99 -37.57
N ILE A 151 7.04 0.02 -38.45
CA ILE A 151 6.66 1.40 -38.15
C ILE A 151 5.81 1.90 -39.31
N GLU A 152 4.56 2.30 -39.01
CA GLU A 152 3.59 2.79 -40.02
C GLU A 152 3.43 1.84 -41.23
N GLY A 153 3.43 0.52 -40.98
CA GLY A 153 3.31 -0.51 -42.02
C GLY A 153 4.58 -0.74 -42.85
N LYS A 154 5.72 -0.16 -42.45
CA LYS A 154 7.03 -0.35 -43.09
C LYS A 154 7.98 -1.11 -42.18
N THR A 155 8.64 -2.14 -42.72
CA THR A 155 9.71 -2.87 -42.03
C THR A 155 11.02 -2.08 -42.11
N ILE A 156 11.62 -1.84 -40.95
CA ILE A 156 12.90 -1.15 -40.79
C ILE A 156 13.89 -2.14 -40.19
N ARG A 157 14.91 -2.50 -40.96
CA ARG A 157 15.99 -3.39 -40.52
C ARG A 157 16.99 -2.59 -39.71
N ILE A 158 17.42 -3.15 -38.59
CA ILE A 158 18.45 -2.56 -37.75
C ILE A 158 19.82 -2.84 -38.33
N SER A 159 20.61 -1.78 -38.47
CA SER A 159 22.00 -1.84 -38.91
C SER A 159 22.85 -0.85 -38.12
N ARG A 160 24.18 -1.00 -38.18
CA ARG A 160 25.12 -0.07 -37.52
C ARG A 160 24.95 1.34 -38.08
N GLU A 161 24.79 1.45 -39.40
CA GLU A 161 24.59 2.70 -40.16
C GLU A 161 23.33 3.43 -39.70
N LEU A 162 22.20 2.71 -39.60
CA LEU A 162 20.94 3.28 -39.11
C LEU A 162 21.07 3.80 -37.68
N MET A 163 21.70 3.03 -36.79
CA MET A 163 21.87 3.43 -35.39
C MET A 163 22.73 4.69 -35.26
N ARG A 164 23.87 4.74 -35.97
CA ARG A 164 24.73 5.93 -36.04
C ARG A 164 23.96 7.13 -36.58
N PHE A 165 23.19 6.93 -37.66
CA PHE A 165 22.37 7.98 -38.25
C PHE A 165 21.35 8.54 -37.25
N LEU A 166 20.60 7.68 -36.56
CA LEU A 166 19.63 8.12 -35.56
C LEU A 166 20.29 8.87 -34.41
N GLY A 167 21.46 8.41 -33.96
CA GLY A 167 22.27 9.11 -32.96
C GLY A 167 22.70 10.49 -33.45
N THR A 168 23.23 10.60 -34.66
CA THR A 168 23.65 11.89 -35.23
C THR A 168 22.47 12.81 -35.51
N PHE A 169 21.33 12.28 -35.98
CA PHE A 169 20.11 13.04 -36.15
C PHE A 169 19.66 13.68 -34.83
N LEU A 170 19.72 12.94 -33.73
CA LEU A 170 19.37 13.46 -32.40
C LEU A 170 20.34 14.57 -31.95
N ALA A 171 21.61 14.52 -32.36
CA ALA A 171 22.62 15.51 -32.02
C ALA A 171 22.50 16.81 -32.83
N VAL A 172 22.38 16.70 -34.15
CA VAL A 172 22.54 17.84 -35.09
C VAL A 172 21.50 17.91 -36.20
N GLY A 173 20.56 16.96 -36.24
CA GLY A 173 19.58 16.83 -37.31
C GLY A 173 18.38 17.74 -37.16
N GLU A 174 17.76 18.12 -38.26
CA GLU A 174 16.51 18.87 -38.41
C GLU A 174 15.66 18.25 -39.52
N ILE A 175 14.35 18.48 -39.49
CA ILE A 175 13.46 18.11 -40.59
C ILE A 175 12.98 19.40 -41.25
N ARG A 176 13.27 19.57 -42.54
CA ARG A 176 12.87 20.74 -43.35
C ARG A 176 12.25 20.25 -44.65
N ASP A 177 11.03 20.66 -44.94
CA ASP A 177 10.29 20.30 -46.16
C ASP A 177 10.23 18.78 -46.46
N GLY A 178 10.18 17.94 -45.42
CA GLY A 178 10.16 16.48 -45.54
C GLY A 178 11.53 15.83 -45.74
N GLU A 179 12.62 16.61 -45.79
CA GLU A 179 14.00 16.14 -45.85
C GLU A 179 14.68 16.22 -44.48
N ILE A 180 15.62 15.30 -44.22
CA ILE A 180 16.47 15.37 -43.04
C ILE A 180 17.70 16.21 -43.37
N VAL A 181 17.96 17.23 -42.56
CA VAL A 181 19.12 18.11 -42.68
C VAL A 181 19.95 18.02 -41.42
N LEU A 182 21.17 17.49 -41.52
CA LEU A 182 22.14 17.44 -40.43
C LEU A 182 23.11 18.62 -40.56
N ASN A 183 23.21 19.46 -39.55
CA ASN A 183 24.03 20.68 -39.60
C ASN A 183 25.31 20.50 -38.77
N PHE A 184 26.46 20.54 -39.42
CA PHE A 184 27.77 20.38 -38.79
C PHE A 184 28.47 21.74 -38.58
N GLU A 185 29.47 21.78 -37.71
CA GLU A 185 30.23 23.01 -37.43
C GLU A 185 31.07 23.44 -38.64
N SER A 186 31.52 22.48 -39.46
CA SER A 186 32.34 22.74 -40.64
C SER A 186 31.99 21.81 -41.82
N PRO A 187 32.31 22.22 -43.07
CA PRO A 187 32.21 21.33 -44.23
C PRO A 187 33.08 20.08 -44.12
N ASP A 188 34.21 20.14 -43.42
CA ASP A 188 35.10 18.99 -43.22
C ASP A 188 34.44 17.94 -42.32
N GLN A 189 33.79 18.38 -41.23
CA GLN A 189 33.01 17.51 -40.36
C GLN A 189 31.83 16.86 -41.10
N ALA A 190 31.19 17.58 -42.02
CA ALA A 190 30.14 17.04 -42.89
C ALA A 190 30.66 15.96 -43.85
N ARG A 191 31.89 16.10 -44.38
CA ARG A 191 32.52 15.05 -45.22
C ARG A 191 32.92 13.83 -44.40
N GLU A 192 33.51 14.04 -43.23
CA GLU A 192 33.85 12.97 -42.29
C GLU A 192 32.62 12.16 -41.89
N TYR A 193 31.47 12.83 -41.69
CA TYR A 193 30.21 12.15 -41.41
C TYR A 193 29.76 11.20 -42.52
N LEU A 194 29.95 11.57 -43.80
CA LEU A 194 29.57 10.67 -44.91
C LEU A 194 30.35 9.37 -44.90
N GLU A 195 31.65 9.44 -44.64
CA GLU A 195 32.51 8.27 -44.48
C GLU A 195 32.11 7.44 -43.24
N TYR A 196 31.59 8.11 -42.21
CA TYR A 196 31.20 7.50 -40.94
C TYR A 196 29.86 6.75 -40.98
N VAL A 197 28.84 7.34 -41.62
CA VAL A 197 27.45 6.83 -41.55
C VAL A 197 27.17 5.73 -42.59
N GLY A 198 27.80 5.76 -43.76
CA GLY A 198 27.67 4.70 -44.77
C GLY A 198 26.27 4.54 -45.37
N ILE A 199 25.47 5.61 -45.45
CA ILE A 199 24.10 5.59 -46.03
C ILE A 199 24.12 6.22 -47.43
N ASP A 200 23.49 5.54 -48.40
CA ASP A 200 23.32 6.02 -49.77
C ASP A 200 22.30 7.18 -49.88
N ASN A 201 22.34 7.97 -50.96
CA ASN A 201 21.41 9.09 -51.25
C ASN A 201 21.55 10.35 -50.37
N ILE A 202 22.76 10.64 -49.92
CA ILE A 202 23.07 11.83 -49.13
C ILE A 202 23.78 12.89 -50.00
N LYS A 203 23.39 14.17 -49.86
CA LYS A 203 24.05 15.31 -50.53
C LYS A 203 24.65 16.28 -49.50
N ILE A 204 25.87 16.77 -49.75
CA ILE A 204 26.45 17.87 -48.97
C ILE A 204 26.07 19.20 -49.62
N LYS A 205 25.63 20.14 -48.79
CA LYS A 205 25.50 21.55 -49.16
C LYS A 205 26.14 22.38 -48.04
N ASN A 206 27.31 22.97 -48.33
CA ASN A 206 28.15 23.66 -47.35
C ASN A 206 28.56 22.77 -46.17
N ASN A 207 28.12 23.11 -44.95
CA ASN A 207 28.30 22.35 -43.72
C ASN A 207 27.07 21.48 -43.37
N SER A 208 26.09 21.38 -44.26
CA SER A 208 24.88 20.59 -44.05
C SER A 208 24.87 19.34 -44.90
N VAL A 209 24.33 18.27 -44.34
CA VAL A 209 24.13 16.98 -45.00
C VAL A 209 22.63 16.74 -45.14
N ILE A 210 22.17 16.59 -46.37
CA ILE A 210 20.76 16.46 -46.72
C ILE A 210 20.49 15.00 -47.11
N CYS A 211 19.59 14.34 -46.37
CA CYS A 211 19.12 13.00 -46.64
C CYS A 211 17.66 13.06 -47.14
N LYS A 212 17.45 12.54 -48.35
CA LYS A 212 16.15 12.52 -49.05
C LYS A 212 15.44 11.16 -48.97
N ASP A 213 15.70 10.41 -47.90
CA ASP A 213 15.03 9.13 -47.69
C ASP A 213 13.72 9.36 -46.93
N GLU A 214 12.59 9.18 -47.61
CA GLU A 214 11.26 9.36 -47.04
C GLU A 214 10.98 8.42 -45.84
N LYS A 215 11.57 7.22 -45.83
CA LYS A 215 11.39 6.27 -44.71
C LYS A 215 12.14 6.75 -43.48
N LEU A 216 13.39 7.22 -43.66
CA LEU A 216 14.15 7.81 -42.55
C LEU A 216 13.52 9.12 -42.08
N ALA A 217 13.01 9.96 -42.98
CA ALA A 217 12.31 11.19 -42.62
C ALA A 217 11.04 10.93 -41.80
N SER A 218 10.21 9.97 -42.22
CA SER A 218 9.04 9.51 -41.44
C SER A 218 9.46 8.97 -40.07
N LEU A 219 10.50 8.14 -40.02
CA LEU A 219 11.04 7.58 -38.78
C LEU A 219 11.53 8.68 -37.82
N ALA A 220 12.37 9.59 -38.31
CA ALA A 220 12.92 10.69 -37.54
C ALA A 220 11.82 11.63 -37.02
N LYS A 221 10.79 11.90 -37.85
CA LYS A 221 9.63 12.69 -37.46
C LYS A 221 8.81 12.02 -36.36
N SER A 222 8.71 10.70 -36.38
CA SER A 222 7.93 9.94 -35.39
C SER A 222 8.48 10.02 -33.96
N PHE A 223 9.78 10.35 -33.80
CA PHE A 223 10.43 10.44 -32.50
C PHE A 223 10.83 11.88 -32.10
N GLY A 224 11.01 12.81 -33.04
CA GLY A 224 11.42 14.18 -32.71
C GLY A 224 12.87 14.25 -32.19
N LYS A 225 13.21 15.33 -31.46
CA LYS A 225 14.58 15.58 -30.96
C LYS A 225 14.75 15.58 -29.44
N ASP A 226 13.65 15.48 -28.70
CA ASP A 226 13.67 15.60 -27.23
C ASP A 226 13.63 14.25 -26.52
N CYS A 227 13.74 13.15 -27.27
CA CYS A 227 13.77 11.80 -26.73
C CYS A 227 14.65 10.87 -27.56
N VAL A 228 15.14 9.81 -26.92
CA VAL A 228 15.80 8.72 -27.63
C VAL A 228 14.72 7.88 -28.31
N PRO A 229 14.85 7.53 -29.60
CA PRO A 229 13.91 6.65 -30.27
C PRO A 229 13.67 5.36 -29.50
N TRP A 230 12.42 5.00 -29.22
CA TRP A 230 12.07 3.85 -28.38
C TRP A 230 12.66 2.52 -28.90
N ILE A 231 12.88 2.42 -30.21
CA ILE A 231 13.51 1.25 -30.86
C ILE A 231 14.92 0.99 -30.31
N VAL A 232 15.67 2.04 -29.94
CA VAL A 232 17.04 1.94 -29.44
C VAL A 232 17.10 1.20 -28.10
N PHE A 233 16.06 1.32 -27.25
CA PHE A 233 15.98 0.56 -26.01
C PHE A 233 15.79 -0.95 -26.23
N ASN A 234 15.40 -1.34 -27.45
CA ASN A 234 14.98 -2.68 -27.82
C ASN A 234 15.90 -3.41 -28.79
N VAL A 235 17.04 -2.84 -29.16
CA VAL A 235 18.07 -3.51 -29.98
C VAL A 235 19.16 -4.14 -29.10
N ASP A 236 20.05 -4.92 -29.71
CA ASP A 236 21.20 -5.51 -29.00
C ASP A 236 22.14 -4.42 -28.45
N ARG A 237 23.07 -4.88 -27.62
CA ARG A 237 24.08 -4.06 -26.98
C ARG A 237 24.96 -3.33 -27.99
N GLU A 238 25.36 -3.97 -29.09
CA GLU A 238 26.23 -3.35 -30.10
C GLU A 238 25.50 -2.20 -30.79
N MET A 239 24.24 -2.42 -31.20
CA MET A 239 23.43 -1.41 -31.88
C MET A 239 23.16 -0.19 -30.99
N LYS A 240 22.97 -0.39 -29.67
CA LYS A 240 22.90 0.71 -28.69
C LYS A 240 24.19 1.52 -28.63
N ILE A 241 25.34 0.84 -28.62
CA ILE A 241 26.65 1.49 -28.63
C ILE A 241 26.83 2.30 -29.92
N GLU A 242 26.44 1.77 -31.08
CA GLU A 242 26.53 2.48 -32.37
C GLU A 242 25.64 3.73 -32.40
N PHE A 243 24.45 3.67 -31.78
CA PHE A 243 23.60 4.85 -31.59
C PHE A 243 24.30 5.91 -30.73
N LEU A 244 24.84 5.51 -29.57
CA LEU A 244 25.54 6.42 -28.67
C LEU A 244 26.79 7.03 -29.32
N LYS A 245 27.58 6.26 -30.09
CA LYS A 245 28.70 6.77 -30.88
C LYS A 245 28.25 7.87 -31.86
N GLY A 246 27.16 7.62 -32.58
CA GLY A 246 26.59 8.59 -33.52
C GLY A 246 26.14 9.89 -32.85
N TYR A 247 25.63 9.79 -31.63
CA TYR A 247 25.20 10.94 -30.84
C TYR A 247 26.37 11.70 -30.20
N PHE A 248 27.27 11.00 -29.48
CA PHE A 248 28.39 11.63 -28.78
C PHE A 248 29.41 12.28 -29.72
N ARG A 249 29.63 11.71 -30.91
CA ARG A 249 30.59 12.27 -31.88
C ARG A 249 30.29 13.71 -32.28
N TYR A 250 29.00 14.08 -32.35
CA TYR A 250 28.56 15.38 -32.84
C TYR A 250 27.81 16.22 -31.79
N GLY A 251 27.40 15.62 -30.67
CA GLY A 251 26.79 16.34 -29.55
C GLY A 251 27.64 16.42 -28.28
N GLY A 252 28.67 15.57 -28.17
CA GLY A 252 29.46 15.40 -26.95
C GLY A 252 30.85 16.04 -26.99
N LYS A 253 31.47 16.11 -25.82
CA LYS A 253 32.87 16.53 -25.62
C LYS A 253 33.65 15.38 -25.01
N TYR A 254 34.85 15.14 -25.50
CA TYR A 254 35.75 14.10 -24.95
C TYR A 254 37.05 14.72 -24.48
N THR A 255 37.42 14.42 -23.24
CA THR A 255 38.61 14.98 -22.57
C THR A 255 39.79 14.01 -22.57
N GLY A 256 39.63 12.80 -23.11
CA GLY A 256 40.61 11.71 -22.97
C GLY A 256 40.34 10.77 -21.80
N ASN A 257 39.61 11.24 -20.77
CA ASN A 257 39.24 10.45 -19.59
C ASN A 257 37.72 10.37 -19.38
N SER A 258 36.96 11.33 -19.88
CA SER A 258 35.51 11.36 -19.76
C SER A 258 34.86 11.82 -21.06
N ILE A 259 33.63 11.36 -21.29
CA ILE A 259 32.69 12.00 -22.23
C ILE A 259 31.71 12.83 -21.42
N SER A 260 31.42 14.03 -21.91
CA SER A 260 30.31 14.83 -21.41
C SER A 260 29.39 15.31 -22.52
N LEU A 261 28.14 15.60 -22.18
CA LEU A 261 27.11 16.01 -23.12
C LEU A 261 26.18 17.02 -22.47
N ASN A 262 26.07 18.21 -23.08
CA ASN A 262 25.07 19.19 -22.67
C ASN A 262 23.70 18.83 -23.27
N CYS A 263 22.73 18.56 -22.41
CA CYS A 263 21.33 18.38 -22.76
C CYS A 263 20.53 19.62 -22.39
N LYS A 264 19.72 20.11 -23.33
CA LYS A 264 18.78 21.23 -23.11
C LYS A 264 17.39 20.77 -22.64
N SER A 265 17.14 19.46 -22.61
CA SER A 265 15.85 18.86 -22.28
C SER A 265 16.00 17.78 -21.22
N ASP A 266 15.24 17.92 -20.12
CA ASP A 266 15.09 16.89 -19.07
C ASP A 266 14.61 15.55 -19.65
N GLY A 267 13.80 15.61 -20.72
CA GLY A 267 13.25 14.41 -21.36
C GLY A 267 14.33 13.59 -22.05
N LEU A 268 15.20 14.26 -22.80
CA LEU A 268 16.30 13.60 -23.52
C LEU A 268 17.31 13.01 -22.53
N ALA A 269 17.62 13.76 -21.47
CA ALA A 269 18.56 13.27 -20.48
C ALA A 269 18.06 12.07 -19.69
N GLN A 270 16.77 12.05 -19.32
CA GLN A 270 16.14 10.87 -18.75
C GLN A 270 16.33 9.63 -19.64
N ASP A 271 16.07 9.77 -20.94
CA ASP A 271 16.18 8.66 -21.88
C ASP A 271 17.61 8.17 -22.05
N LEU A 272 18.56 9.10 -22.14
CA LEU A 272 19.97 8.77 -22.19
C LEU A 272 20.39 8.04 -20.91
N ILE A 273 19.99 8.48 -19.72
CA ILE A 273 20.30 7.77 -18.48
C ILE A 273 19.76 6.34 -18.52
N TYR A 274 18.48 6.13 -18.87
CA TYR A 274 17.92 4.80 -19.01
C TYR A 274 18.68 3.94 -20.04
N LEU A 275 19.08 4.52 -21.17
CA LEU A 275 19.85 3.81 -22.20
C LEU A 275 21.24 3.38 -21.68
N HIS A 276 21.93 4.25 -20.94
CA HIS A 276 23.22 3.92 -20.31
C HIS A 276 23.05 2.83 -19.25
N LEU A 277 21.99 2.86 -18.45
CA LEU A 277 21.71 1.82 -17.45
C LEU A 277 21.43 0.45 -18.09
N GLN A 278 20.85 0.39 -19.30
CA GLN A 278 20.72 -0.86 -20.06
C GLN A 278 22.07 -1.41 -20.56
N LEU A 279 23.12 -0.58 -20.59
CA LEU A 279 24.50 -0.96 -20.88
C LEU A 279 25.33 -1.17 -19.60
N GLY A 280 24.71 -1.10 -18.42
CA GLY A 280 25.40 -1.18 -17.14
C GLY A 280 26.30 0.02 -16.84
N ILE A 281 26.06 1.16 -17.49
CA ILE A 281 26.79 2.41 -17.31
C ILE A 281 25.94 3.33 -16.44
N THR A 282 26.49 3.86 -15.36
CA THR A 282 25.82 4.80 -14.45
C THR A 282 26.39 6.20 -14.67
N PRO A 283 25.71 7.08 -15.43
CA PRO A 283 26.21 8.43 -15.70
C PRO A 283 25.88 9.39 -14.56
N ASP A 284 26.72 10.42 -14.39
CA ASP A 284 26.48 11.54 -13.49
C ASP A 284 25.83 12.71 -14.24
N ILE A 285 25.10 13.57 -13.53
CA ILE A 285 24.58 14.84 -14.04
C ILE A 285 25.29 16.00 -13.33
N VAL A 286 25.82 16.92 -14.12
CA VAL A 286 26.31 18.23 -13.66
C VAL A 286 25.33 19.30 -14.10
N TRP A 287 24.68 19.95 -13.15
CA TRP A 287 23.72 21.02 -13.40
C TRP A 287 24.44 22.33 -13.76
N LYS A 288 24.11 22.94 -14.90
CA LYS A 288 24.58 24.28 -15.34
C LYS A 288 23.39 25.23 -15.44
N GLU A 289 23.64 26.54 -15.55
CA GLU A 289 22.58 27.57 -15.55
C GLU A 289 21.50 27.34 -16.62
N ASP A 290 21.90 26.96 -17.84
CA ASP A 290 20.97 26.83 -18.98
C ASP A 290 20.86 25.40 -19.53
N CYS A 291 21.56 24.43 -18.95
CA CYS A 291 21.55 23.04 -19.42
C CYS A 291 22.02 22.08 -18.33
N LEU A 292 21.78 20.79 -18.54
CA LEU A 292 22.31 19.72 -17.71
C LEU A 292 23.35 18.94 -18.51
N GLU A 293 24.49 18.67 -17.90
CA GLU A 293 25.59 17.95 -18.53
C GLU A 293 25.63 16.51 -18.02
N ILE A 294 25.41 15.54 -18.90
CA ILE A 294 25.59 14.12 -18.60
C ILE A 294 27.08 13.80 -18.72
N VAL A 295 27.68 13.21 -17.69
CA VAL A 295 29.10 12.87 -17.64
C VAL A 295 29.27 11.37 -17.44
N ILE A 296 30.13 10.78 -18.27
CA ILE A 296 30.61 9.41 -18.12
C ILE A 296 32.09 9.51 -17.74
N GLY A 297 32.39 9.26 -16.46
CA GLY A 297 33.74 9.44 -15.89
C GLY A 297 34.70 8.28 -16.10
N ASP A 298 34.25 7.14 -16.63
CA ASP A 298 35.11 5.98 -16.87
C ASP A 298 35.87 6.13 -18.18
N LYS A 299 37.21 6.13 -18.09
CA LYS A 299 38.11 6.33 -19.23
C LYS A 299 37.92 5.30 -20.34
N GLU A 300 37.76 4.04 -19.99
CA GLU A 300 37.71 2.95 -20.95
C GLU A 300 36.35 2.92 -21.66
N ILE A 301 35.27 3.13 -20.90
CA ILE A 301 33.91 3.27 -21.44
C ILE A 301 33.81 4.52 -22.33
N SER A 302 34.36 5.64 -21.87
CA SER A 302 34.41 6.89 -22.64
C SER A 302 35.16 6.70 -23.95
N LYS A 303 36.31 6.04 -23.93
CA LYS A 303 37.06 5.69 -25.14
C LYS A 303 36.21 4.81 -26.08
N ALA A 304 35.54 3.79 -25.55
CA ALA A 304 34.70 2.88 -26.34
C ALA A 304 33.48 3.59 -27.00
N LEU A 305 32.89 4.57 -26.33
CA LEU A 305 31.76 5.34 -26.84
C LEU A 305 32.18 6.49 -27.79
N TRP A 306 33.43 6.96 -27.71
CA TRP A 306 33.95 8.03 -28.57
C TRP A 306 34.46 7.54 -29.92
N TYR A 307 35.18 6.42 -29.94
CA TYR A 307 35.89 5.93 -31.13
C TYR A 307 35.05 4.91 -31.93
N VAL A 308 35.12 5.03 -33.26
CA VAL A 308 34.25 4.28 -34.20
C VAL A 308 34.69 2.83 -34.38
N LYS A 309 36.00 2.59 -34.47
CA LYS A 309 36.55 1.24 -34.68
C LYS A 309 36.24 0.37 -33.47
N ASP A 310 35.89 -0.88 -33.73
CA ASP A 310 35.79 -1.91 -32.69
C ASP A 310 37.12 -1.93 -31.94
N SER A 311 37.09 -1.41 -30.72
CA SER A 311 38.26 -1.28 -29.86
C SER A 311 38.18 -2.37 -28.78
N PRO A 312 39.31 -2.90 -28.28
CA PRO A 312 39.28 -3.88 -27.19
C PRO A 312 38.50 -3.40 -25.95
N GLU A 313 38.43 -2.08 -25.73
CA GLU A 313 37.69 -1.44 -24.66
C GLU A 313 36.16 -1.54 -24.84
N SER A 314 35.66 -1.66 -26.08
CA SER A 314 34.23 -1.89 -26.31
C SER A 314 33.78 -3.21 -25.70
N GLN A 315 34.65 -4.22 -25.57
CA GLN A 315 34.34 -5.48 -24.88
C GLN A 315 34.23 -5.34 -23.36
N LYS A 316 34.68 -4.22 -22.77
CA LYS A 316 34.60 -3.97 -21.32
C LYS A 316 33.23 -3.47 -20.87
N ILE A 317 32.42 -2.91 -21.76
CA ILE A 317 31.01 -2.58 -21.45
C ILE A 317 30.30 -3.91 -21.27
N LYS A 318 30.00 -4.33 -20.05
CA LYS A 318 29.36 -5.63 -19.83
C LYS A 318 27.86 -5.52 -19.97
N ASP A 319 27.26 -6.67 -20.18
CA ASP A 319 25.81 -6.79 -20.06
C ASP A 319 25.36 -6.44 -18.62
N PRO A 320 24.16 -5.85 -18.46
CA PRO A 320 23.68 -5.42 -17.15
C PRO A 320 23.41 -6.62 -16.23
N ASP A 321 23.92 -6.54 -15.00
CA ASP A 321 23.72 -7.54 -13.94
C ASP A 321 22.51 -7.20 -13.04
N ASN A 322 21.65 -6.24 -13.45
CA ASN A 322 20.50 -5.74 -12.69
C ASN A 322 20.84 -5.40 -11.22
N ARG A 323 21.89 -4.60 -11.02
CA ARG A 323 22.39 -4.19 -9.70
C ARG A 323 21.74 -2.90 -9.19
N LEU A 324 21.69 -2.76 -7.86
CA LEU A 324 21.32 -1.54 -7.15
C LEU A 324 22.53 -0.70 -6.76
N GLY A 325 22.27 0.58 -6.51
CA GLY A 325 23.21 1.57 -6.03
C GLY A 325 22.53 2.48 -5.01
N PHE A 326 23.36 3.29 -4.35
CA PHE A 326 22.97 4.08 -3.20
C PHE A 326 23.61 5.46 -3.34
N TYR A 327 22.80 6.51 -3.46
CA TYR A 327 23.30 7.88 -3.60
C TYR A 327 22.72 8.80 -2.54
N LYS A 328 23.56 9.67 -1.99
CA LYS A 328 23.15 10.65 -0.98
C LYS A 328 22.35 11.79 -1.58
N ILE A 329 21.36 12.26 -0.84
CA ILE A 329 20.63 13.50 -1.13
C ILE A 329 21.56 14.68 -0.85
N ILE A 330 21.75 15.55 -1.84
CA ILE A 330 22.53 16.79 -1.69
C ILE A 330 21.64 18.04 -1.66
N LYS A 331 20.40 17.93 -2.17
CA LYS A 331 19.46 19.06 -2.24
C LYS A 331 18.02 18.58 -2.13
N ILE A 332 17.18 19.35 -1.43
CA ILE A 332 15.72 19.18 -1.39
C ILE A 332 15.12 20.56 -1.62
N ASN A 333 14.42 20.76 -2.75
CA ASN A 333 13.76 22.03 -3.08
C ASN A 333 12.25 21.85 -3.00
N LEU A 334 11.56 22.90 -2.57
CA LEU A 334 10.11 22.98 -2.65
C LEU A 334 9.73 23.70 -3.95
N ILE A 335 9.00 23.02 -4.85
CA ILE A 335 8.68 23.53 -6.18
C ILE A 335 7.18 23.42 -6.46
N ARG A 336 6.70 24.09 -7.51
CA ARG A 336 5.35 23.89 -8.04
C ARG A 336 5.34 22.72 -9.03
N PRO A 337 4.29 21.88 -9.02
CA PRO A 337 4.15 20.81 -10.00
C PRO A 337 3.96 21.38 -11.42
N ASN A 338 4.39 20.63 -12.43
CA ASN A 338 4.26 20.98 -13.85
C ASN A 338 2.83 20.79 -14.39
N SER A 339 1.95 20.18 -13.60
CA SER A 339 0.55 19.94 -13.92
C SER A 339 -0.31 20.19 -12.69
N LYS A 340 -1.61 20.44 -12.90
CA LYS A 340 -2.57 20.49 -11.80
C LYS A 340 -2.81 19.13 -11.13
N TYR A 341 -2.38 18.06 -11.79
CA TYR A 341 -2.48 16.70 -11.28
C TYR A 341 -1.10 16.15 -10.89
N LEU A 342 -1.11 15.26 -9.89
CA LEU A 342 -0.03 14.31 -9.64
C LEU A 342 -0.48 12.90 -10.03
N TYR A 343 0.49 12.02 -10.31
CA TYR A 343 0.26 10.75 -10.97
C TYR A 343 0.86 9.58 -10.19
N ASP A 344 0.24 8.40 -10.27
CA ASP A 344 0.72 7.17 -9.66
C ASP A 344 0.30 5.94 -10.47
N VAL A 345 0.98 4.81 -10.22
CA VAL A 345 0.64 3.51 -10.80
C VAL A 345 0.58 2.44 -9.72
N SER A 346 -0.39 1.53 -9.83
CA SER A 346 -0.48 0.40 -8.89
C SER A 346 0.31 -0.79 -9.42
N VAL A 347 1.34 -1.19 -8.66
CA VAL A 347 2.19 -2.36 -8.95
C VAL A 347 1.94 -3.43 -7.89
N PRO A 348 1.49 -4.64 -8.26
CA PRO A 348 1.17 -5.67 -7.28
C PRO A 348 2.45 -6.30 -6.72
N PHE A 349 2.34 -6.92 -5.54
CA PHE A 349 3.39 -7.66 -4.83
C PHE A 349 4.56 -6.80 -4.36
N THR A 350 5.35 -6.24 -5.28
CA THR A 350 6.54 -5.45 -4.97
C THR A 350 6.20 -4.09 -4.38
N GLN A 351 4.95 -3.66 -4.57
CA GLN A 351 4.44 -2.40 -4.05
C GLN A 351 5.40 -1.22 -4.33
N SER A 352 6.08 -1.25 -5.49
CA SER A 352 7.11 -0.26 -5.85
C SER A 352 7.37 -0.16 -7.35
N PHE A 353 7.93 0.97 -7.79
CA PHE A 353 8.45 1.16 -9.15
C PHE A 353 9.56 2.22 -9.19
N PHE A 354 10.31 2.30 -10.28
CA PHE A 354 11.35 3.31 -10.49
C PHE A 354 10.84 4.48 -11.33
N ALA A 355 11.17 5.70 -10.92
CA ALA A 355 10.85 6.93 -11.65
C ALA A 355 11.91 8.01 -11.40
N GLY A 356 12.03 9.02 -12.27
CA GLY A 356 12.96 10.14 -12.05
C GLY A 356 13.80 10.56 -13.24
N LEU A 357 14.41 11.75 -13.15
CA LEU A 357 15.65 12.11 -13.86
C LEU A 357 16.82 11.32 -13.26
N GLY A 358 16.93 10.07 -13.69
CA GLY A 358 17.66 9.05 -12.95
C GLY A 358 16.68 8.26 -12.08
N PRO A 359 16.48 6.96 -12.33
CA PRO A 359 15.47 6.16 -11.65
C PRO A 359 15.73 6.04 -10.14
N VAL A 360 14.78 6.52 -9.33
CA VAL A 360 14.70 6.35 -7.87
C VAL A 360 13.51 5.45 -7.54
N LEU A 361 13.65 4.54 -6.57
CA LEU A 361 12.60 3.60 -6.19
C LEU A 361 11.52 4.29 -5.33
N VAL A 362 10.25 4.08 -5.67
CA VAL A 362 9.04 4.65 -5.03
C VAL A 362 7.99 3.56 -4.73
N HIS A 363 7.01 3.78 -3.82
CA HIS A 363 6.13 2.73 -3.22
C HIS A 363 4.59 2.88 -3.45
N ASN A 364 3.76 1.79 -3.37
CA ASN A 364 2.26 1.73 -3.39
C ASN A 364 1.62 0.75 -2.34
N THR A 365 0.31 0.74 -2.02
CA THR A 365 -0.22 0.16 -0.73
C THR A 365 -1.40 -0.89 -0.78
N GLY A 366 -1.50 -1.91 0.13
CA GLY A 366 -2.75 -2.64 0.57
C GLY A 366 -2.88 -4.21 0.54
N GLY A 367 -3.95 -4.82 1.14
CA GLY A 367 -4.39 -6.26 1.03
C GLY A 367 -5.73 -6.66 1.74
N GLU A 368 -6.55 -7.56 1.16
CA GLU A 368 -7.90 -8.02 1.65
C GLU A 368 -8.01 -9.57 1.71
N PRO A 369 -8.33 -10.21 2.87
CA PRO A 369 -8.28 -11.67 3.03
C PRO A 369 -9.24 -12.48 2.17
N THR A 370 -10.43 -11.96 1.86
CA THR A 370 -11.44 -12.69 1.06
C THR A 370 -11.01 -12.92 -0.40
N LEU A 371 -9.92 -12.30 -0.85
CA LEU A 371 -9.31 -12.58 -2.15
C LEU A 371 -8.53 -13.90 -2.19
N ARG A 372 -8.22 -14.50 -1.03
CA ARG A 372 -7.54 -15.79 -0.96
C ARG A 372 -8.48 -16.94 -1.34
N SER A 373 -8.03 -17.84 -2.20
CA SER A 373 -8.76 -19.06 -2.57
C SER A 373 -8.72 -20.14 -1.48
N ASP A 374 -7.71 -20.12 -0.61
CA ASP A 374 -7.49 -21.09 0.47
C ASP A 374 -8.03 -20.61 1.84
N LEU A 375 -8.82 -19.53 1.87
CA LEU A 375 -9.33 -18.93 3.11
C LEU A 375 -10.12 -19.93 3.97
N VAL A 376 -10.97 -20.75 3.34
CA VAL A 376 -11.80 -21.75 4.02
C VAL A 376 -10.94 -22.80 4.72
N ASP A 377 -9.83 -23.22 4.10
CA ASP A 377 -8.93 -24.21 4.68
C ASP A 377 -8.14 -23.62 5.85
N ILE A 378 -7.72 -22.36 5.76
CA ILE A 378 -7.08 -21.63 6.89
C ILE A 378 -8.02 -21.58 8.09
N ILE A 379 -9.31 -21.32 7.88
CA ILE A 379 -10.31 -21.29 8.95
C ILE A 379 -10.45 -22.69 9.59
N LYS A 380 -10.53 -23.74 8.78
CA LYS A 380 -10.61 -25.13 9.27
C LYS A 380 -9.38 -25.49 10.11
N ILE A 381 -8.18 -25.16 9.63
CA ILE A 381 -6.93 -25.37 10.38
C ILE A 381 -6.99 -24.68 11.73
N ALA A 382 -7.49 -23.43 11.81
CA ALA A 382 -7.65 -22.76 13.09
C ALA A 382 -8.61 -23.53 14.04
N LYS A 383 -9.72 -24.08 13.53
CA LYS A 383 -10.60 -24.92 14.35
C LYS A 383 -9.95 -26.23 14.77
N GLU A 384 -9.18 -26.88 13.89
CA GLU A 384 -8.42 -28.11 14.17
C GLU A 384 -7.35 -27.91 15.25
N GLU A 385 -6.67 -26.77 15.25
CA GLU A 385 -5.70 -26.37 16.29
C GLU A 385 -6.35 -25.99 17.64
N GLY A 386 -7.68 -26.03 17.72
CA GLY A 386 -8.42 -25.83 18.96
C GLY A 386 -8.75 -24.37 19.29
N TYR A 387 -8.69 -23.45 18.31
CA TYR A 387 -9.20 -22.09 18.53
C TYR A 387 -10.73 -22.11 18.67
N ASP A 388 -11.21 -21.80 19.87
CA ASP A 388 -12.65 -21.76 20.19
C ASP A 388 -13.40 -20.68 19.40
N HIS A 389 -12.75 -19.53 19.18
CA HIS A 389 -13.34 -18.36 18.54
C HIS A 389 -12.47 -17.85 17.37
N VAL A 390 -13.02 -17.89 16.15
CA VAL A 390 -12.39 -17.40 14.92
C VAL A 390 -13.12 -16.16 14.42
N GLN A 391 -12.37 -15.07 14.22
CA GLN A 391 -12.88 -13.81 13.68
C GLN A 391 -12.31 -13.55 12.28
N LEU A 392 -13.18 -13.31 11.29
CA LEU A 392 -12.77 -12.97 9.92
C LEU A 392 -12.72 -11.45 9.76
N ASN A 393 -11.52 -10.88 9.67
CA ASN A 393 -11.31 -9.45 9.40
C ASN A 393 -11.40 -9.17 7.89
N THR A 394 -12.31 -8.29 7.46
CA THR A 394 -12.59 -8.04 6.03
C THR A 394 -13.28 -6.69 5.80
N ASP A 395 -13.14 -6.14 4.59
CA ASP A 395 -14.01 -5.08 4.09
C ASP A 395 -15.44 -5.56 3.77
N GLY A 396 -15.65 -6.88 3.71
CA GLY A 396 -16.94 -7.54 3.50
C GLY A 396 -17.51 -7.42 2.09
N ILE A 397 -16.84 -6.74 1.17
CA ILE A 397 -17.35 -6.48 -0.19
C ILE A 397 -17.61 -7.81 -0.92
N LYS A 398 -16.68 -8.77 -0.83
CA LYS A 398 -16.89 -10.07 -1.49
C LYS A 398 -18.07 -10.84 -0.89
N LEU A 399 -18.27 -10.76 0.43
CA LEU A 399 -19.40 -11.40 1.12
C LEU A 399 -20.76 -10.80 0.75
N ALA A 400 -20.79 -9.54 0.28
CA ALA A 400 -21.99 -8.89 -0.22
C ALA A 400 -22.53 -9.54 -1.51
N PHE A 401 -21.63 -10.01 -2.39
CA PHE A 401 -21.97 -10.51 -3.72
C PHE A 401 -21.79 -12.02 -3.87
N ASP A 402 -20.95 -12.64 -3.05
CA ASP A 402 -20.70 -14.06 -3.01
C ASP A 402 -21.22 -14.65 -1.70
N LYS A 403 -22.53 -14.91 -1.67
CA LYS A 403 -23.20 -15.54 -0.52
C LYS A 403 -22.65 -16.95 -0.24
N LYS A 404 -22.18 -17.66 -1.27
CA LYS A 404 -21.61 -19.01 -1.11
C LYS A 404 -20.33 -18.97 -0.31
N LEU A 405 -19.45 -18.00 -0.56
CA LEU A 405 -18.24 -17.80 0.26
C LEU A 405 -18.61 -17.51 1.73
N LEU A 406 -19.65 -16.71 1.96
CA LEU A 406 -20.14 -16.46 3.32
C LEU A 406 -20.64 -17.75 4.00
N GLU A 407 -21.38 -18.60 3.29
CA GLU A 407 -21.83 -19.92 3.77
C GLU A 407 -20.63 -20.83 4.07
N GLU A 408 -19.67 -20.93 3.14
CA GLU A 408 -18.48 -21.78 3.28
C GLU A 408 -17.59 -21.36 4.46
N THR A 409 -17.41 -20.05 4.67
CA THR A 409 -16.62 -19.53 5.80
C THR A 409 -17.35 -19.68 7.13
N ASN A 410 -18.68 -19.53 7.15
CA ASN A 410 -19.51 -19.83 8.31
C ASN A 410 -19.41 -21.32 8.69
N ASP A 411 -19.59 -22.22 7.72
CA ASP A 411 -19.55 -23.68 7.92
C ASP A 411 -18.16 -24.16 8.35
N ALA A 412 -17.09 -23.51 7.87
CA ALA A 412 -15.72 -23.78 8.29
C ALA A 412 -15.44 -23.40 9.76
N GLY A 413 -16.29 -22.56 10.37
CA GLY A 413 -16.22 -22.23 11.79
C GLY A 413 -15.89 -20.77 12.10
N VAL A 414 -16.09 -19.82 11.18
CA VAL A 414 -16.07 -18.39 11.52
C VAL A 414 -17.19 -18.10 12.51
N ASN A 415 -16.84 -17.57 13.69
CA ASN A 415 -17.82 -17.19 14.70
C ASN A 415 -18.32 -15.75 14.50
N THR A 416 -17.46 -14.86 14.03
CA THR A 416 -17.75 -13.44 13.91
C THR A 416 -17.02 -12.80 12.73
N ILE A 417 -17.73 -11.97 11.98
CA ILE A 417 -17.15 -11.09 10.96
C ILE A 417 -16.71 -9.80 11.66
N TYR A 418 -15.41 -9.54 11.61
CA TYR A 418 -14.78 -8.33 12.11
C TYR A 418 -14.74 -7.32 10.95
N LEU A 419 -15.84 -6.58 10.78
CA LEU A 419 -16.17 -5.83 9.57
C LEU A 419 -15.64 -4.39 9.65
N SER A 420 -14.81 -4.00 8.69
CA SER A 420 -14.43 -2.59 8.50
C SER A 420 -15.69 -1.72 8.34
N PHE A 421 -15.88 -0.74 9.22
CA PHE A 421 -17.05 0.15 9.18
C PHE A 421 -16.70 1.50 9.82
N ASP A 422 -16.30 2.47 9.01
CA ASP A 422 -15.70 3.72 9.53
C ASP A 422 -16.72 4.82 9.85
N GLY A 423 -18.00 4.63 9.55
CA GLY A 423 -19.03 5.65 9.72
C GLY A 423 -20.34 5.34 9.01
N LEU A 424 -21.29 6.27 9.10
CA LEU A 424 -22.65 6.13 8.61
C LEU A 424 -22.88 6.73 7.22
N THR A 425 -21.93 7.51 6.71
CA THR A 425 -22.08 8.22 5.43
C THR A 425 -21.11 7.68 4.38
N PRO A 426 -21.40 7.87 3.09
CA PRO A 426 -20.43 7.59 2.03
C PRO A 426 -19.12 8.36 2.17
N LEU A 427 -19.11 9.48 2.90
CA LEU A 427 -17.90 10.29 3.14
C LEU A 427 -17.02 9.64 4.21
N THR A 428 -17.61 9.19 5.31
CA THR A 428 -16.89 8.58 6.44
C THR A 428 -16.61 7.10 6.22
N ASN A 429 -17.49 6.38 5.52
CA ASN A 429 -17.37 4.94 5.22
C ASN A 429 -17.33 4.61 3.70
N TRP A 430 -16.53 5.35 2.94
CA TRP A 430 -16.40 5.20 1.49
C TRP A 430 -16.02 3.78 1.01
N LYS A 431 -15.37 2.98 1.87
CA LYS A 431 -14.88 1.63 1.57
C LYS A 431 -16.01 0.70 1.15
N ASN A 432 -17.07 0.60 1.95
CA ASN A 432 -18.11 -0.42 1.77
C ASN A 432 -19.54 0.06 2.10
N HIS A 433 -19.79 1.37 2.25
CA HIS A 433 -21.11 1.94 2.61
C HIS A 433 -22.30 1.33 1.84
N TRP A 434 -22.17 1.17 0.52
CA TRP A 434 -23.27 0.64 -0.30
C TRP A 434 -23.39 -0.89 -0.24
N GLU A 435 -22.35 -1.59 0.20
CA GLU A 435 -22.31 -3.05 0.29
C GLU A 435 -22.79 -3.56 1.65
N VAL A 436 -22.60 -2.79 2.73
CA VAL A 436 -23.08 -3.12 4.08
C VAL A 436 -24.53 -3.63 4.12
N PRO A 437 -25.52 -2.99 3.45
CA PRO A 437 -26.89 -3.52 3.40
C PRO A 437 -27.00 -4.94 2.83
N LEU A 438 -26.19 -5.28 1.83
CA LEU A 438 -26.19 -6.61 1.22
C LEU A 438 -25.49 -7.63 2.12
N ILE A 439 -24.38 -7.25 2.76
CA ILE A 439 -23.70 -8.08 3.76
C ILE A 439 -24.68 -8.45 4.88
N PHE A 440 -25.38 -7.45 5.43
CA PHE A 440 -26.32 -7.63 6.53
C PHE A 440 -27.51 -8.50 6.14
N ARG A 441 -28.03 -8.30 4.92
CA ARG A 441 -29.07 -9.16 4.38
C ARG A 441 -28.58 -10.61 4.24
N ASN A 442 -27.41 -10.84 3.64
CA ASN A 442 -26.89 -12.18 3.41
C ASN A 442 -26.62 -12.90 4.75
N VAL A 443 -26.05 -12.21 5.74
CA VAL A 443 -25.84 -12.77 7.09
C VAL A 443 -27.18 -13.15 7.76
N ARG A 444 -28.22 -12.30 7.65
CA ARG A 444 -29.55 -12.64 8.16
C ARG A 444 -30.14 -13.87 7.46
N GLU A 445 -30.05 -13.93 6.14
CA GLU A 445 -30.64 -15.01 5.35
C GLU A 445 -30.06 -16.38 5.67
N ILE A 446 -28.77 -16.47 5.99
CA ILE A 446 -28.13 -17.75 6.34
C ILE A 446 -28.10 -18.02 7.83
N SER A 447 -28.66 -17.12 8.66
CA SER A 447 -28.46 -17.14 10.12
C SER A 447 -26.97 -17.22 10.48
N GLY A 448 -26.17 -16.40 9.80
CA GLY A 448 -24.71 -16.50 9.76
C GLY A 448 -24.02 -15.98 11.02
N PRO A 449 -22.69 -15.77 10.94
CA PRO A 449 -21.90 -15.37 12.09
C PRO A 449 -22.30 -13.98 12.58
N GLY A 450 -22.03 -13.69 13.85
CA GLY A 450 -22.20 -12.34 14.40
C GLY A 450 -21.31 -11.32 13.68
N ILE A 451 -21.68 -10.05 13.71
CA ILE A 451 -20.86 -8.96 13.15
C ILE A 451 -20.33 -8.07 14.27
N VAL A 452 -19.03 -7.76 14.25
CA VAL A 452 -18.44 -6.68 15.02
C VAL A 452 -18.08 -5.55 14.06
N LEU A 453 -18.60 -4.35 14.31
CA LEU A 453 -18.29 -3.17 13.52
C LEU A 453 -16.97 -2.56 13.99
N VAL A 454 -16.10 -2.24 13.04
CA VAL A 454 -14.72 -1.82 13.33
C VAL A 454 -14.45 -0.47 12.68
N PRO A 455 -14.80 0.63 13.38
CA PRO A 455 -14.44 1.98 12.94
C PRO A 455 -13.00 2.31 13.28
N THR A 456 -12.21 2.65 12.25
CA THR A 456 -10.93 3.32 12.45
C THR A 456 -11.18 4.78 12.76
N LEU A 457 -10.97 5.20 14.00
CA LEU A 457 -11.28 6.56 14.43
C LEU A 457 -10.17 7.53 14.05
N ILE A 458 -10.54 8.58 13.31
CA ILE A 458 -9.67 9.66 12.87
C ILE A 458 -10.32 10.98 13.28
N ARG A 459 -9.59 11.77 14.07
CA ARG A 459 -10.07 13.07 14.56
C ARG A 459 -10.36 14.01 13.39
N ASN A 460 -11.47 14.74 13.48
CA ASN A 460 -12.04 15.63 12.46
C ASN A 460 -12.52 14.94 11.17
N ILE A 461 -12.59 13.60 11.12
CA ILE A 461 -13.09 12.86 9.95
C ILE A 461 -14.37 12.13 10.30
N ASN A 462 -14.32 11.19 11.24
CA ASN A 462 -15.47 10.38 11.67
C ASN A 462 -15.73 10.46 13.18
N ASP A 463 -15.02 11.34 13.88
CA ASP A 463 -15.18 11.53 15.33
C ASP A 463 -16.49 12.25 15.73
N GLY A 464 -17.25 12.76 14.75
CA GLY A 464 -18.61 13.25 14.91
C GLY A 464 -19.70 12.18 14.83
N GLU A 465 -19.36 10.92 14.53
CA GLU A 465 -20.34 9.86 14.26
C GLU A 465 -20.30 8.70 15.28
N LEU A 466 -19.54 8.78 16.38
CA LEU A 466 -19.36 7.70 17.35
C LEU A 466 -20.69 7.23 17.96
N GLY A 467 -21.51 8.16 18.46
CA GLY A 467 -22.85 7.85 18.99
C GLY A 467 -23.76 7.27 17.91
N GLY A 468 -23.67 7.80 16.69
CA GLY A 468 -24.40 7.29 15.53
C GLY A 468 -24.02 5.84 15.17
N ILE A 469 -22.74 5.49 15.21
CA ILE A 469 -22.26 4.12 14.96
C ILE A 469 -22.77 3.16 16.06
N ILE A 470 -22.78 3.58 17.32
CA ILE A 470 -23.37 2.79 18.41
C ILE A 470 -24.87 2.58 18.16
N ASN A 471 -25.59 3.65 17.81
CA ASN A 471 -27.01 3.59 17.47
C ASN A 471 -27.29 2.65 16.28
N PHE A 472 -26.42 2.65 15.27
CA PHE A 472 -26.46 1.72 14.16
C PHE A 472 -26.30 0.27 14.60
N GLY A 473 -25.34 -0.02 15.49
CA GLY A 473 -25.19 -1.35 16.10
C GLY A 473 -26.44 -1.78 16.87
N LEU A 474 -27.06 -0.89 17.64
CA LEU A 474 -28.28 -1.16 18.39
C LEU A 474 -29.49 -1.47 17.49
N ASN A 475 -29.65 -0.76 16.38
CA ASN A 475 -30.72 -1.03 15.40
C ASN A 475 -30.56 -2.37 14.66
N HIS A 476 -29.35 -2.95 14.71
CA HIS A 476 -29.03 -4.22 14.07
C HIS A 476 -28.53 -5.27 15.07
N ILE A 477 -28.95 -5.16 16.33
CA ILE A 477 -28.53 -6.06 17.43
C ILE A 477 -28.90 -7.53 17.19
N ASP A 478 -29.78 -7.81 16.22
CA ASP A 478 -30.11 -9.16 15.79
C ASP A 478 -28.90 -9.89 15.17
N ILE A 479 -27.99 -9.16 14.51
CA ILE A 479 -26.78 -9.71 13.87
C ILE A 479 -25.48 -9.04 14.34
N VAL A 480 -25.52 -7.79 14.78
CA VAL A 480 -24.37 -7.05 15.31
C VAL A 480 -24.20 -7.41 16.79
N ARG A 481 -22.99 -7.82 17.16
CA ARG A 481 -22.61 -8.26 18.51
C ARG A 481 -21.75 -7.21 19.24
N GLY A 482 -21.12 -6.31 18.49
CA GLY A 482 -20.39 -5.22 19.08
C GLY A 482 -19.92 -4.14 18.10
N VAL A 483 -19.45 -3.04 18.68
CA VAL A 483 -18.72 -1.97 18.01
C VAL A 483 -17.36 -1.87 18.69
N ASN A 484 -16.28 -2.09 17.95
CA ASN A 484 -14.92 -2.00 18.48
C ASN A 484 -14.16 -0.85 17.81
N PHE A 485 -14.12 0.29 18.50
CA PHE A 485 -13.44 1.49 18.03
C PHE A 485 -11.92 1.31 18.01
N GLN A 486 -11.28 1.72 16.93
CA GLN A 486 -9.82 1.64 16.80
C GLN A 486 -9.26 3.03 16.47
N PRO A 487 -8.84 3.81 17.48
CA PRO A 487 -8.06 5.01 17.24
C PRO A 487 -6.92 4.74 16.28
N ILE A 488 -6.79 5.58 15.25
CA ILE A 488 -5.77 5.42 14.22
C ILE A 488 -4.38 5.35 14.85
N SER A 489 -3.67 4.26 14.56
CA SER A 489 -2.24 4.17 14.79
C SER A 489 -1.52 4.71 13.56
N MET A 490 -0.68 5.73 13.78
CA MET A 490 0.05 6.40 12.71
C MET A 490 1.40 5.70 12.51
N VAL A 491 1.35 4.52 11.92
CA VAL A 491 2.55 3.79 11.50
C VAL A 491 3.11 4.33 10.19
N GLY A 492 4.43 4.32 10.06
CA GLY A 492 5.13 5.05 9.00
C GLY A 492 5.22 6.55 9.29
N ARG A 493 5.75 7.33 8.34
CA ARG A 493 6.24 8.68 8.65
C ARG A 493 5.17 9.78 8.49
N VAL A 494 4.14 9.80 9.33
CA VAL A 494 3.14 10.90 9.34
C VAL A 494 3.77 12.19 9.90
N PRO A 495 3.72 13.35 9.20
CA PRO A 495 4.22 14.63 9.72
C PRO A 495 3.64 14.98 11.10
N LYS A 496 4.42 15.64 11.97
CA LYS A 496 4.02 15.91 13.36
C LYS A 496 2.73 16.74 13.48
N GLU A 497 2.52 17.69 12.58
CA GLU A 497 1.29 18.51 12.54
C GLU A 497 0.07 17.66 12.19
N GLU A 498 0.16 16.85 11.12
CA GLU A 498 -0.89 15.90 10.74
C GLU A 498 -1.15 14.86 11.85
N ARG A 499 -0.09 14.36 12.50
CA ARG A 499 -0.22 13.47 13.65
C ARG A 499 -1.01 14.09 14.80
N SER A 500 -0.85 15.40 15.02
CA SER A 500 -1.54 16.11 16.10
C SER A 500 -3.00 16.43 15.72
N MET A 501 -3.26 16.68 14.44
CA MET A 501 -4.57 16.99 13.89
C MET A 501 -5.51 15.77 13.90
N PHE A 502 -5.01 14.60 13.46
CA PHE A 502 -5.84 13.42 13.24
C PHE A 502 -5.89 12.44 14.43
N ARG A 503 -5.03 12.63 15.43
CA ARG A 503 -4.97 11.73 16.58
C ARG A 503 -6.17 11.93 17.49
N ILE A 504 -6.75 10.80 17.87
CA ILE A 504 -7.79 10.69 18.88
C ILE A 504 -7.31 9.72 19.96
N THR A 505 -7.55 10.06 21.23
CA THR A 505 -7.20 9.22 22.38
C THR A 505 -8.45 8.56 22.93
N ILE A 506 -8.28 7.47 23.68
CA ILE A 506 -9.39 6.79 24.36
C ILE A 506 -10.25 7.78 25.17
N PRO A 507 -9.68 8.60 26.10
CA PRO A 507 -10.51 9.53 26.87
C PRO A 507 -11.25 10.58 26.02
N LYS A 508 -10.65 11.03 24.92
CA LYS A 508 -11.31 11.97 24.01
C LYS A 508 -12.49 11.32 23.28
N ALA A 509 -12.31 10.10 22.79
CA ALA A 509 -13.38 9.33 22.14
C ALA A 509 -14.51 9.00 23.13
N LEU A 510 -14.21 8.64 24.38
CA LEU A 510 -15.22 8.38 25.41
C LEU A 510 -16.07 9.63 25.71
N ARG A 511 -15.44 10.81 25.84
CA ARG A 511 -16.19 12.08 26.00
C ARG A 511 -17.08 12.39 24.81
N LEU A 512 -16.60 12.14 23.59
CA LEU A 512 -17.41 12.32 22.39
C LEU A 512 -18.58 11.34 22.34
N ILE A 513 -18.41 10.10 22.81
CA ILE A 513 -19.52 9.14 22.96
C ILE A 513 -20.53 9.66 23.97
N GLU A 514 -20.10 10.13 25.13
CA GLU A 514 -20.98 10.68 26.16
C GLU A 514 -21.78 11.88 25.62
N ASP A 515 -21.11 12.84 24.97
CA ASP A 515 -21.74 13.99 24.35
C ASP A 515 -22.76 13.57 23.27
N GLN A 516 -22.38 12.65 22.38
CA GLN A 516 -23.22 12.20 21.25
C GLN A 516 -24.33 11.23 21.65
N THR A 517 -24.31 10.70 22.87
CA THR A 517 -25.35 9.83 23.43
C THR A 517 -26.18 10.53 24.51
N ASN A 518 -26.08 11.86 24.60
CA ASN A 518 -26.78 12.68 25.59
C ASN A 518 -26.56 12.20 27.04
N GLY A 519 -25.36 11.72 27.35
CA GLY A 519 -24.99 11.22 28.68
C GLY A 519 -25.55 9.85 29.05
N ILE A 520 -26.25 9.15 28.14
CA ILE A 520 -26.78 7.81 28.41
C ILE A 520 -25.64 6.81 28.61
N ILE A 521 -24.58 6.91 27.80
CA ILE A 521 -23.35 6.14 27.95
C ILE A 521 -22.27 7.10 28.44
N SER A 522 -22.02 7.09 29.74
CA SER A 522 -21.03 7.98 30.37
C SER A 522 -19.62 7.42 30.27
N VAL A 523 -18.60 8.28 30.40
CA VAL A 523 -17.19 7.88 30.51
C VAL A 523 -16.99 6.88 31.67
N GLU A 524 -17.72 7.05 32.77
CA GLU A 524 -17.66 6.18 33.96
C GLU A 524 -18.25 4.78 33.72
N ASP A 525 -18.92 4.55 32.59
CA ASP A 525 -19.46 3.22 32.26
C ASP A 525 -18.40 2.29 31.64
N TRP A 526 -17.20 2.80 31.37
CA TRP A 526 -16.13 2.09 30.67
C TRP A 526 -15.04 1.62 31.63
N TYR A 527 -14.60 0.37 31.42
CA TYR A 527 -13.50 -0.21 32.19
C TYR A 527 -12.30 -0.50 31.29
N PRO A 528 -11.06 -0.31 31.78
CA PRO A 528 -9.88 -0.84 31.11
C PRO A 528 -10.01 -2.35 30.90
N VAL A 529 -9.63 -2.84 29.72
CA VAL A 529 -9.72 -4.26 29.33
C VAL A 529 -9.10 -5.23 30.36
N PRO A 530 -8.02 -4.89 31.11
CA PRO A 530 -7.46 -5.78 32.13
C PRO A 530 -8.44 -6.24 33.22
N ILE A 531 -9.59 -5.56 33.39
CA ILE A 531 -10.65 -6.01 34.31
C ILE A 531 -11.11 -7.45 34.01
N ALA A 532 -11.10 -7.86 32.74
CA ALA A 532 -11.44 -9.22 32.32
C ALA A 532 -10.41 -10.26 32.83
N GLY A 533 -9.15 -9.84 33.06
CA GLY A 533 -8.11 -10.68 33.62
C GLY A 533 -8.43 -11.17 35.03
N TYR A 534 -9.02 -10.31 35.88
CA TYR A 534 -9.44 -10.71 37.23
C TYR A 534 -10.58 -11.72 37.22
N ILE A 535 -11.49 -11.62 36.23
CA ILE A 535 -12.55 -12.60 36.02
C ILE A 535 -11.95 -13.93 35.55
N ALA A 536 -11.03 -13.88 34.58
CA ALA A 536 -10.33 -15.07 34.08
C ALA A 536 -9.55 -15.78 35.18
N GLU A 537 -8.87 -15.04 36.06
CA GLU A 537 -8.13 -15.59 37.20
C GLU A 537 -9.01 -16.39 38.17
N PHE A 538 -10.23 -15.90 38.43
CA PHE A 538 -11.21 -16.66 39.20
C PHE A 538 -11.56 -17.98 38.51
N PHE A 539 -11.89 -17.94 37.22
CA PHE A 539 -12.23 -19.16 36.47
C PHE A 539 -11.04 -20.11 36.35
N ASP A 540 -9.82 -19.60 36.26
CA ASP A 540 -8.61 -20.42 36.23
C ASP A 540 -8.43 -21.19 37.54
N SER A 541 -8.58 -20.49 38.67
CA SER A 541 -8.51 -21.09 40.00
C SER A 541 -9.69 -22.03 40.27
N PHE A 542 -10.88 -21.71 39.75
CA PHE A 542 -12.13 -22.45 40.01
C PHE A 542 -12.31 -23.69 39.12
N LEU A 543 -11.98 -23.58 37.83
CA LEU A 543 -12.14 -24.64 36.82
C LEU A 543 -10.85 -25.43 36.56
N GLY A 544 -9.69 -24.89 36.93
CA GLY A 544 -8.39 -25.51 36.67
C GLY A 544 -7.95 -25.45 35.21
N LYS A 545 -8.56 -24.54 34.42
CA LYS A 545 -8.12 -24.19 33.07
C LYS A 545 -7.19 -22.98 33.16
N LYS A 546 -6.31 -22.75 32.18
CA LYS A 546 -5.45 -21.55 32.15
C LYS A 546 -5.90 -20.66 31.00
N TYR A 547 -6.61 -19.59 31.31
CA TYR A 547 -7.06 -18.56 30.38
C TYR A 547 -6.45 -17.18 30.69
N TYR A 548 -5.61 -17.06 31.71
CA TYR A 548 -5.06 -15.77 32.12
C TYR A 548 -4.12 -15.15 31.06
N MET A 549 -4.69 -14.27 30.25
CA MET A 549 -3.98 -13.33 29.39
C MET A 549 -4.60 -11.93 29.60
N THR A 550 -3.81 -10.99 30.12
CA THR A 550 -4.28 -9.64 30.43
C THR A 550 -3.47 -8.59 29.68
N SER A 551 -4.13 -7.56 29.18
CA SER A 551 -3.49 -6.46 28.49
C SER A 551 -2.90 -5.43 29.47
N HIS A 552 -2.20 -4.43 28.94
CA HIS A 552 -1.91 -3.22 29.69
C HIS A 552 -3.15 -2.29 29.72
N PHE A 553 -3.39 -1.56 30.82
CA PHE A 553 -4.62 -0.76 31.00
C PHE A 553 -4.82 0.31 29.93
N ALA A 554 -3.71 0.86 29.41
CA ALA A 554 -3.74 1.87 28.35
C ALA A 554 -4.01 1.30 26.94
N CYS A 555 -4.09 -0.02 26.77
CA CYS A 555 -4.33 -0.62 25.46
C CYS A 555 -5.77 -0.48 24.99
N GLY A 556 -6.74 -0.51 25.90
CA GLY A 556 -8.14 -0.47 25.52
C GLY A 556 -9.08 -0.39 26.70
N CYS A 557 -10.33 -0.04 26.41
CA CYS A 557 -11.44 -0.04 27.35
C CYS A 557 -12.65 -0.72 26.72
N ALA A 558 -13.57 -1.20 27.56
CA ALA A 558 -14.79 -1.83 27.09
C ALA A 558 -15.95 -1.61 28.07
N THR A 559 -17.16 -1.76 27.54
CA THR A 559 -18.40 -1.82 28.30
C THR A 559 -19.45 -2.63 27.55
N TYR A 560 -20.61 -2.82 28.18
CA TYR A 560 -21.79 -3.43 27.57
C TYR A 560 -22.99 -2.50 27.71
N VAL A 561 -23.78 -2.43 26.64
CA VAL A 561 -25.08 -1.75 26.66
C VAL A 561 -26.20 -2.70 26.25
N PHE A 562 -27.37 -2.49 26.82
CA PHE A 562 -28.56 -3.30 26.62
C PHE A 562 -29.64 -2.44 26.00
N LEU A 563 -30.43 -3.03 25.10
CA LEU A 563 -31.62 -2.39 24.52
C LEU A 563 -32.88 -3.01 25.13
N ASP A 564 -33.59 -2.24 25.96
CA ASP A 564 -34.88 -2.61 26.54
C ASP A 564 -36.01 -1.79 25.90
N GLY A 565 -36.68 -2.38 24.89
CA GLY A 565 -37.57 -1.64 24.01
C GLY A 565 -36.77 -0.58 23.24
N ASN A 566 -37.03 0.69 23.51
CA ASN A 566 -36.28 1.82 22.93
C ASN A 566 -35.27 2.45 23.90
N LYS A 567 -35.10 1.88 25.10
CA LYS A 567 -34.21 2.44 26.13
C LYS A 567 -32.86 1.74 26.12
N VAL A 568 -31.79 2.51 26.00
CA VAL A 568 -30.43 2.01 26.15
C VAL A 568 -30.03 2.05 27.63
N ILE A 569 -29.50 0.93 28.14
CA ILE A 569 -29.11 0.77 29.55
C ILE A 569 -27.68 0.22 29.61
N PRO A 570 -26.68 1.01 30.05
CA PRO A 570 -25.34 0.50 30.34
C PRO A 570 -25.35 -0.55 31.46
N ILE A 571 -24.45 -1.52 31.38
CA ILE A 571 -24.34 -2.62 32.36
C ILE A 571 -24.14 -2.12 33.80
N THR A 572 -23.38 -1.04 33.96
CA THR A 572 -23.07 -0.37 35.23
C THR A 572 -24.29 0.22 35.93
N ARG A 573 -25.42 0.38 35.23
CA ARG A 573 -26.66 0.91 35.84
C ARG A 573 -27.37 -0.10 36.72
N PHE A 574 -27.15 -1.39 36.50
CA PHE A 574 -27.83 -2.45 37.23
C PHE A 574 -26.90 -3.57 37.71
N ILE A 575 -25.60 -3.53 37.35
CA ILE A 575 -24.57 -4.38 37.93
C ILE A 575 -23.47 -3.49 38.52
N ASP A 576 -23.16 -3.70 39.79
CA ASP A 576 -21.94 -3.18 40.44
C ASP A 576 -20.74 -4.01 39.96
N VAL A 577 -20.18 -3.61 38.82
CA VAL A 577 -19.10 -4.35 38.15
C VAL A 577 -17.84 -4.36 39.01
N GLU A 578 -17.46 -3.22 39.60
CA GLU A 578 -16.27 -3.09 40.45
C GLU A 578 -16.37 -3.99 41.67
N GLY A 579 -17.47 -3.87 42.43
CA GLY A 579 -17.67 -4.68 43.63
C GLY A 579 -17.74 -6.18 43.31
N PHE A 580 -18.35 -6.55 42.18
CA PHE A 580 -18.42 -7.96 41.78
C PHE A 580 -17.05 -8.51 41.35
N VAL A 581 -16.26 -7.76 40.58
CA VAL A 581 -14.91 -8.19 40.15
C VAL A 581 -13.95 -8.26 41.34
N GLU A 582 -13.99 -7.31 42.27
CA GLU A 582 -13.20 -7.36 43.51
C GLU A 582 -13.56 -8.58 44.37
N TYR A 583 -14.86 -8.90 44.45
CA TYR A 583 -15.32 -10.11 45.11
C TYR A 583 -14.81 -11.38 44.42
N LEU A 584 -14.85 -11.46 43.09
CA LEU A 584 -14.29 -12.58 42.32
C LEU A 584 -12.79 -12.73 42.55
N HIS A 585 -12.03 -11.64 42.50
CA HIS A 585 -10.59 -11.64 42.73
C HIS A 585 -10.23 -12.11 44.15
N THR A 586 -10.99 -11.65 45.15
CA THR A 586 -10.83 -12.14 46.54
C THR A 586 -11.09 -13.63 46.63
N LYS A 587 -12.15 -14.13 45.97
CA LYS A 587 -12.46 -15.56 45.94
C LYS A 587 -11.43 -16.38 45.17
N ALA A 588 -10.86 -15.84 44.10
CA ALA A 588 -9.78 -16.47 43.36
C ALA A 588 -8.57 -16.70 44.28
N ASN A 589 -8.18 -15.68 45.05
CA ASN A 589 -7.07 -15.77 46.00
C ASN A 589 -7.34 -16.75 47.17
N GLU A 590 -8.58 -16.84 47.66
CA GLU A 590 -8.95 -17.80 48.71
C GLU A 590 -8.85 -19.26 48.27
N ILE A 591 -9.13 -19.54 46.99
CA ILE A 591 -9.15 -20.91 46.43
C ILE A 591 -7.89 -21.24 45.64
N ARG A 592 -6.96 -20.29 45.52
CA ARG A 592 -5.70 -20.45 44.81
C ARG A 592 -4.92 -21.61 45.43
N ASP A 593 -4.39 -22.48 44.58
CA ASP A 593 -3.63 -23.69 44.95
C ASP A 593 -4.39 -24.77 45.74
N GLU A 594 -5.71 -24.62 45.93
CA GLU A 594 -6.55 -25.66 46.53
C GLU A 594 -7.14 -26.63 45.48
N LYS A 595 -7.06 -27.94 45.73
CA LYS A 595 -7.87 -28.91 44.97
C LYS A 595 -9.33 -28.84 45.41
N LEU A 596 -10.13 -28.09 44.67
CA LEU A 596 -11.57 -27.94 44.93
C LEU A 596 -12.36 -29.23 44.59
N GLY A 597 -12.83 -29.93 45.63
CA GLY A 597 -13.79 -31.03 45.47
C GLY A 597 -15.17 -30.55 45.01
N LYS A 598 -15.98 -31.44 44.40
CA LYS A 598 -17.31 -31.13 43.83
C LYS A 598 -18.23 -30.38 44.81
N LEU A 599 -18.30 -30.81 46.07
CA LEU A 599 -19.11 -30.16 47.11
C LEU A 599 -18.67 -28.71 47.39
N LYS A 600 -17.35 -28.45 47.44
CA LYS A 600 -16.81 -27.10 47.67
C LYS A 600 -17.11 -26.19 46.49
N LYS A 601 -16.98 -26.71 45.25
CA LYS A 601 -17.36 -25.98 44.03
C LYS A 601 -18.84 -25.57 44.04
N ILE A 602 -19.75 -26.50 44.34
CA ILE A 602 -21.19 -26.21 44.44
C ILE A 602 -21.47 -25.12 45.48
N LYS A 603 -20.82 -25.21 46.66
CA LYS A 603 -20.99 -24.20 47.72
C LYS A 603 -20.50 -22.82 47.27
N ILE A 604 -19.34 -22.74 46.61
CA ILE A 604 -18.78 -21.49 46.08
C ILE A 604 -19.71 -20.91 45.01
N SER A 605 -20.15 -21.70 44.02
CA SER A 605 -21.09 -21.26 42.98
C SER A 605 -22.41 -20.76 43.57
N ALA A 606 -22.98 -21.46 44.55
CA ALA A 606 -24.20 -21.02 45.22
C ALA A 606 -24.01 -19.68 45.94
N ASN A 607 -22.88 -19.49 46.63
CA ASN A 607 -22.55 -18.24 47.32
C ASN A 607 -22.30 -17.08 46.33
N LEU A 608 -21.66 -17.35 45.20
CA LEU A 608 -21.46 -16.39 44.11
C LEU A 608 -22.80 -15.89 43.56
N ILE A 609 -23.69 -16.81 43.20
CA ILE A 609 -25.02 -16.48 42.67
C ILE A 609 -25.81 -15.68 43.72
N PHE A 610 -25.78 -16.11 44.99
CA PHE A 610 -26.48 -15.39 46.06
C PHE A 610 -25.96 -13.96 46.25
N ASN A 611 -24.64 -13.78 46.33
CA ASN A 611 -24.05 -12.45 46.52
C ASN A 611 -24.24 -11.55 45.29
N LEU A 612 -24.15 -12.10 44.08
CA LEU A 612 -24.47 -11.35 42.86
C LEU A 612 -25.88 -10.76 42.94
N LEU A 613 -26.89 -11.59 43.15
CA LEU A 613 -28.29 -11.14 43.17
C LEU A 613 -28.61 -10.20 44.33
N LYS A 614 -27.97 -10.42 45.49
CA LYS A 614 -28.30 -9.67 46.70
C LYS A 614 -27.53 -8.36 46.81
N LYS A 615 -26.27 -8.31 46.36
CA LYS A 615 -25.35 -7.18 46.60
C LYS A 615 -25.02 -6.41 45.34
N PHE A 616 -24.83 -7.11 44.22
CA PHE A 616 -24.21 -6.53 43.03
C PHE A 616 -25.19 -6.34 41.87
N TYR A 617 -26.45 -6.77 41.99
CA TYR A 617 -27.46 -6.70 40.94
C TYR A 617 -28.70 -5.93 41.40
N ASP A 618 -29.10 -4.91 40.63
CA ASP A 618 -30.32 -4.13 40.86
C ASP A 618 -31.40 -4.54 39.85
N GLU A 619 -32.29 -5.44 40.28
CA GLU A 619 -33.39 -5.94 39.45
C GLU A 619 -34.34 -4.85 38.94
N LYS A 620 -34.48 -3.73 39.67
CA LYS A 620 -35.39 -2.64 39.28
C LYS A 620 -34.88 -1.85 38.07
N LYS A 621 -33.56 -1.81 37.89
CA LYS A 621 -32.89 -1.09 36.80
C LYS A 621 -32.49 -2.00 35.64
N ALA A 622 -32.56 -3.31 35.84
CA ALA A 622 -32.18 -4.29 34.85
C ALA A 622 -33.16 -4.32 33.66
N PRO A 623 -32.67 -4.60 32.43
CA PRO A 623 -33.51 -4.78 31.25
C PRO A 623 -34.57 -5.88 31.41
N LYS A 624 -35.79 -5.63 30.92
CA LYS A 624 -36.87 -6.61 30.99
C LYS A 624 -36.53 -7.91 30.25
N GLY A 625 -36.73 -9.03 30.94
CA GLY A 625 -36.48 -10.36 30.38
C GLY A 625 -35.01 -10.79 30.33
N LEU A 626 -34.09 -10.01 30.95
CA LEU A 626 -32.72 -10.44 31.18
C LEU A 626 -32.71 -11.57 32.23
N LYS A 627 -32.41 -12.80 31.80
CA LYS A 627 -32.31 -13.96 32.69
C LYS A 627 -30.90 -14.09 33.25
N ILE A 628 -30.42 -13.09 33.99
CA ILE A 628 -29.06 -13.06 34.55
C ILE A 628 -28.73 -14.32 35.37
N LEU A 629 -29.74 -14.85 36.07
CA LEU A 629 -29.68 -16.11 36.81
C LEU A 629 -29.29 -17.31 35.95
N ASN A 630 -29.81 -17.41 34.73
CA ASN A 630 -29.51 -18.53 33.85
C ASN A 630 -28.10 -18.39 33.27
N ILE A 631 -27.75 -17.19 32.81
CA ILE A 631 -26.42 -16.88 32.27
C ILE A 631 -25.33 -17.21 33.30
N MET A 632 -25.54 -16.81 34.56
CA MET A 632 -24.56 -17.04 35.62
C MET A 632 -24.52 -18.51 36.07
N LYS A 633 -25.66 -19.20 36.12
CA LYS A 633 -25.70 -20.64 36.38
C LYS A 633 -24.88 -21.39 35.33
N ASP A 634 -25.09 -21.10 34.05
CA ASP A 634 -24.44 -21.82 32.97
C ASP A 634 -22.93 -21.51 32.91
N ALA A 635 -22.54 -20.24 33.10
CA ALA A 635 -21.14 -19.84 33.17
C ALA A 635 -20.36 -20.55 34.30
N PHE A 636 -20.96 -20.66 35.50
CA PHE A 636 -20.30 -21.31 36.65
C PHE A 636 -20.46 -22.83 36.73
N LEU A 637 -21.48 -23.41 36.08
CA LEU A 637 -21.73 -24.87 36.09
C LEU A 637 -21.06 -25.58 34.90
N HIS A 638 -21.10 -24.98 33.72
CA HIS A 638 -20.68 -25.62 32.47
C HIS A 638 -19.38 -25.04 31.90
N GLY A 639 -19.02 -23.80 32.24
CA GLY A 639 -17.81 -23.16 31.73
C GLY A 639 -17.79 -23.05 30.20
N THR A 640 -18.97 -23.00 29.58
CA THR A 640 -19.18 -23.12 28.14
C THR A 640 -19.42 -21.74 27.50
N TYR A 641 -18.81 -21.54 26.33
CA TYR A 641 -18.95 -20.36 25.49
C TYR A 641 -20.37 -20.21 24.90
N ASP A 642 -21.10 -21.32 24.73
CA ASP A 642 -22.42 -21.35 24.09
C ASP A 642 -23.50 -20.53 24.82
N SER A 643 -23.41 -20.43 26.15
CA SER A 643 -24.35 -19.64 26.96
C SER A 643 -24.12 -18.12 26.88
N LEU A 644 -22.92 -17.68 26.46
CA LEU A 644 -22.65 -16.27 26.14
C LEU A 644 -23.37 -15.84 24.86
N GLY A 645 -23.63 -16.76 23.93
CA GLY A 645 -24.31 -16.48 22.67
C GLY A 645 -25.70 -15.85 22.87
N GLU A 646 -26.51 -16.38 23.81
CA GLU A 646 -27.84 -15.82 24.14
C GLU A 646 -27.74 -14.45 24.82
N PHE A 647 -26.70 -14.22 25.62
CA PHE A 647 -26.43 -12.92 26.23
C PHE A 647 -26.10 -11.86 25.17
N HIS A 648 -25.30 -12.21 24.16
CA HIS A 648 -24.93 -11.31 23.06
C HIS A 648 -26.06 -11.03 22.05
N LYS A 649 -27.20 -11.73 22.10
CA LYS A 649 -28.37 -11.45 21.23
C LYS A 649 -29.18 -10.22 21.65
N LYS A 650 -29.01 -9.76 22.89
CA LYS A 650 -29.71 -8.58 23.45
C LYS A 650 -28.77 -7.52 24.02
N THR A 651 -27.47 -7.72 23.82
CA THR A 651 -26.42 -6.81 24.28
C THR A 651 -25.56 -6.40 23.13
N LEU A 652 -25.05 -5.18 23.21
CA LEU A 652 -24.04 -4.68 22.31
C LEU A 652 -22.75 -4.49 23.11
N PHE A 653 -21.72 -5.24 22.77
CA PHE A 653 -20.38 -5.00 23.29
C PHE A 653 -19.83 -3.71 22.69
N LEU A 654 -19.36 -2.80 23.54
CA LEU A 654 -18.65 -1.60 23.10
C LEU A 654 -17.20 -1.74 23.55
N GLY A 655 -16.30 -1.76 22.57
CA GLY A 655 -14.87 -1.89 22.81
C GLY A 655 -14.10 -0.74 22.19
N MET A 656 -12.90 -0.51 22.72
CA MET A 656 -11.92 0.35 22.09
C MET A 656 -10.53 -0.25 22.26
N MET A 657 -9.76 -0.34 21.16
CA MET A 657 -8.39 -0.81 21.16
C MET A 657 -7.49 0.23 20.49
N HIS A 658 -6.59 0.83 21.26
CA HIS A 658 -5.69 1.88 20.79
C HIS A 658 -4.32 1.28 20.49
N PHE A 659 -4.07 0.93 19.23
CA PHE A 659 -2.77 0.42 18.81
C PHE A 659 -1.67 1.48 18.94
N GLN A 660 -0.44 1.01 19.13
CA GLN A 660 0.71 1.89 19.29
C GLN A 660 1.24 2.36 17.93
N ASP A 661 1.85 3.54 17.92
CA ASP A 661 2.72 4.08 16.88
C ASP A 661 3.98 4.67 17.53
N GLU A 662 4.88 5.23 16.73
CA GLU A 662 6.15 5.80 17.22
C GLU A 662 5.97 6.86 18.32
N TYR A 663 4.83 7.56 18.38
CA TYR A 663 4.60 8.62 19.37
C TYR A 663 4.24 8.07 20.75
N ASN A 664 3.47 6.99 20.81
CA ASN A 664 2.97 6.40 22.06
C ASN A 664 3.50 4.99 22.31
N TYR A 665 4.65 4.65 21.73
CA TYR A 665 5.26 3.34 21.87
C TYR A 665 5.76 3.11 23.29
N ASP A 666 5.19 2.10 23.93
CA ASP A 666 5.48 1.68 25.29
C ASP A 666 5.83 0.19 25.28
N VAL A 667 6.96 -0.14 25.91
CA VAL A 667 7.49 -1.51 25.96
C VAL A 667 6.65 -2.37 26.89
N GLU A 668 6.17 -1.86 28.03
CA GLU A 668 5.31 -2.61 28.96
C GLU A 668 3.99 -3.00 28.28
N ARG A 669 3.43 -2.08 27.47
CA ARG A 669 2.25 -2.37 26.62
C ARG A 669 2.53 -3.49 25.62
N THR A 670 3.76 -3.57 25.11
CA THR A 670 4.19 -4.59 24.14
C THR A 670 4.43 -5.93 24.81
N GLU A 671 5.06 -5.96 26.00
CA GLU A 671 5.28 -7.17 26.81
C GLU A 671 3.96 -7.79 27.28
N ARG A 672 2.95 -6.96 27.53
CA ARG A 672 1.59 -7.38 27.91
C ARG A 672 0.61 -7.38 26.73
N CYS A 673 1.11 -7.52 25.50
CA CYS A 673 0.23 -7.56 24.34
C CYS A 673 -0.64 -8.82 24.39
N VAL A 674 -1.88 -8.71 23.93
CA VAL A 674 -2.84 -9.81 23.87
C VAL A 674 -3.28 -10.10 22.43
N ILE A 675 -2.69 -9.39 21.47
CA ILE A 675 -2.94 -9.52 20.03
C ILE A 675 -1.60 -9.79 19.38
N HIS A 676 -1.46 -10.94 18.72
CA HIS A 676 -0.20 -11.39 18.16
C HIS A 676 -0.35 -11.85 16.71
N TYR A 677 0.74 -11.77 15.97
CA TYR A 677 0.90 -12.44 14.69
C TYR A 677 1.61 -13.78 14.91
N GLY A 678 1.01 -14.86 14.41
CA GLY A 678 1.70 -16.13 14.20
C GLY A 678 2.54 -16.03 12.94
N MET A 679 3.85 -16.16 13.07
CA MET A 679 4.80 -16.01 11.97
C MET A 679 5.13 -17.39 11.36
N PRO A 680 5.38 -17.48 10.04
CA PRO A 680 5.75 -18.74 9.38
C PRO A 680 7.10 -19.32 9.83
N ASP A 681 7.91 -18.57 10.56
CA ASP A 681 9.12 -19.07 11.23
C ASP A 681 8.88 -19.59 12.66
N GLY A 682 7.62 -19.69 13.08
CA GLY A 682 7.21 -20.20 14.39
C GLY A 682 7.23 -19.15 15.52
N ARG A 683 7.62 -17.90 15.24
CA ARG A 683 7.54 -16.82 16.24
C ARG A 683 6.10 -16.36 16.46
N ILE A 684 5.82 -15.90 17.67
CA ILE A 684 4.60 -15.17 18.03
C ILE A 684 5.02 -13.73 18.33
N VAL A 685 4.56 -12.78 17.52
CA VAL A 685 5.00 -11.38 17.60
C VAL A 685 3.84 -10.48 18.04
N PRO A 686 4.01 -9.64 19.08
CA PRO A 686 3.03 -8.64 19.46
C PRO A 686 2.60 -7.74 18.30
N PHE A 687 1.31 -7.46 18.16
CA PHE A 687 0.75 -6.68 17.04
C PHE A 687 1.45 -5.32 16.86
N CYS A 688 1.69 -4.63 17.97
CA CYS A 688 2.33 -3.31 17.95
C CYS A 688 3.82 -3.41 17.60
N ALA A 689 4.53 -4.44 18.06
CA ALA A 689 5.92 -4.65 17.65
C ALA A 689 6.02 -4.95 16.14
N PHE A 690 5.14 -5.81 15.64
CA PHE A 690 5.07 -6.17 14.22
C PHE A 690 4.81 -4.96 13.31
N ASN A 691 3.96 -4.02 13.72
CA ASN A 691 3.57 -2.87 12.89
C ASN A 691 4.42 -1.62 13.09
N VAL A 692 4.95 -1.37 14.29
CA VAL A 692 5.74 -0.16 14.59
C VAL A 692 7.22 -0.35 14.29
N ILE A 693 7.74 -1.57 14.44
CA ILE A 693 9.14 -1.90 14.14
C ILE A 693 9.20 -3.06 13.13
N PRO A 694 8.62 -2.86 11.93
CA PRO A 694 8.36 -3.95 10.99
C PRO A 694 9.64 -4.63 10.50
N GLU A 695 10.78 -3.94 10.50
CA GLU A 695 12.01 -4.49 9.92
C GLU A 695 12.60 -5.64 10.74
N PHE A 696 12.33 -5.73 12.05
CA PHE A 696 12.82 -6.83 12.88
C PHE A 696 11.86 -8.03 12.95
N TYR A 697 10.61 -7.82 12.55
CA TYR A 697 9.55 -8.79 12.79
C TYR A 697 8.80 -9.19 11.52
N ARG A 698 8.30 -8.22 10.77
CA ARG A 698 7.45 -8.46 9.60
C ARG A 698 8.28 -8.66 8.34
N ASP A 699 9.12 -7.69 8.01
CA ASP A 699 9.66 -7.54 6.64
C ASP A 699 10.61 -8.70 6.31
N GLU A 700 11.53 -9.04 7.21
CA GLU A 700 12.47 -10.17 7.07
C GLU A 700 11.75 -11.49 6.82
N VAL A 701 10.69 -11.74 7.59
CA VAL A 701 9.95 -13.01 7.53
C VAL A 701 9.09 -13.06 6.27
N GLN A 702 8.35 -12.00 5.98
CA GLN A 702 7.50 -11.97 4.78
C GLN A 702 8.32 -12.22 3.52
N LEU A 703 9.54 -11.69 3.44
CA LEU A 703 10.41 -11.91 2.29
C LEU A 703 10.93 -13.33 2.23
N LYS A 704 11.40 -13.88 3.36
CA LYS A 704 11.87 -15.27 3.43
C LYS A 704 10.82 -16.29 2.96
N TYR A 705 9.54 -16.01 3.20
CA TYR A 705 8.43 -16.88 2.82
C TYR A 705 7.59 -16.34 1.66
N SER A 706 8.06 -15.29 0.96
CA SER A 706 7.38 -14.75 -0.22
C SER A 706 7.64 -15.60 -1.45
N TYR A 707 6.68 -15.59 -2.38
CA TYR A 707 6.89 -16.07 -3.74
C TYR A 707 7.40 -14.91 -4.60
N THR A 708 8.35 -15.18 -5.49
CA THR A 708 8.62 -14.25 -6.60
C THR A 708 7.36 -14.15 -7.48
N TRP A 709 7.27 -13.07 -8.25
CA TRP A 709 6.13 -12.88 -9.17
C TRP A 709 6.01 -14.03 -10.19
N GLU A 710 7.13 -14.53 -10.70
CA GLU A 710 7.14 -15.64 -11.66
C GLU A 710 6.67 -16.94 -11.03
N GLU A 711 7.16 -17.28 -9.83
CA GLU A 711 6.70 -18.45 -9.07
C GLU A 711 5.22 -18.36 -8.76
N TRP A 712 4.77 -17.21 -8.26
CA TRP A 712 3.36 -16.99 -7.93
C TRP A 712 2.46 -17.11 -9.17
N LYS A 713 2.87 -16.54 -10.30
CA LYS A 713 2.13 -16.63 -11.57
C LYS A 713 2.10 -18.06 -12.13
N ASN A 714 3.18 -18.82 -11.96
CA ASN A 714 3.21 -20.24 -12.34
C ASN A 714 2.26 -21.08 -11.47
N LEU A 715 2.14 -20.75 -10.18
CA LEU A 715 1.16 -21.36 -9.28
C LEU A 715 -0.28 -20.92 -9.58
N ASN A 716 -0.46 -19.72 -10.15
CA ASN A 716 -1.76 -19.10 -10.41
C ASN A 716 -1.92 -18.69 -11.89
N PRO A 717 -1.82 -19.64 -12.85
CA PRO A 717 -1.72 -19.31 -14.28
C PRO A 717 -2.98 -18.65 -14.86
N ASN A 718 -4.13 -18.89 -14.22
CA ASN A 718 -5.44 -18.36 -14.64
C ASN A 718 -5.83 -17.06 -13.92
N TRP A 719 -4.97 -16.56 -13.05
CA TRP A 719 -5.26 -15.36 -12.27
C TRP A 719 -5.21 -14.09 -13.12
N SER A 720 -6.12 -13.17 -12.83
CA SER A 720 -6.12 -11.83 -13.40
C SER A 720 -6.65 -10.83 -12.40
N TYR A 721 -5.86 -9.80 -12.09
CA TYR A 721 -6.24 -8.75 -11.15
C TYR A 721 -7.61 -8.11 -11.42
N ARG A 722 -7.96 -7.91 -12.71
CA ARG A 722 -9.24 -7.32 -13.11
C ARG A 722 -10.47 -8.10 -12.61
N LYS A 723 -10.33 -9.42 -12.42
CA LYS A 723 -11.41 -10.27 -11.86
C LYS A 723 -11.56 -10.10 -10.36
N ASP A 724 -10.44 -9.89 -9.65
CA ASP A 724 -10.43 -9.79 -8.18
C ASP A 724 -10.74 -8.37 -7.71
N LYS A 725 -10.51 -7.37 -8.56
CA LYS A 725 -10.79 -5.99 -8.22
C LYS A 725 -12.29 -5.69 -8.26
N TYR A 726 -12.83 -5.36 -7.10
CA TYR A 726 -14.20 -4.87 -7.02
C TYR A 726 -14.32 -3.44 -7.56
N PHE A 727 -15.37 -3.24 -8.36
CA PHE A 727 -15.65 -2.02 -9.09
C PHE A 727 -17.07 -1.55 -8.82
N ARG A 728 -17.24 -0.65 -7.84
CA ARG A 728 -18.50 0.04 -7.64
C ARG A 728 -18.87 0.87 -8.87
N THR A 729 -20.08 0.70 -9.40
CA THR A 729 -20.59 1.46 -10.57
C THR A 729 -21.56 2.55 -10.11
N LYS A 730 -21.69 3.64 -10.89
CA LYS A 730 -22.68 4.70 -10.61
C LYS A 730 -24.11 4.15 -10.62
N GLU A 731 -24.38 3.20 -11.51
CA GLU A 731 -25.67 2.53 -11.60
C GLU A 731 -25.96 1.69 -10.34
N PHE A 732 -24.97 0.92 -9.86
CA PHE A 732 -25.11 0.19 -8.61
C PHE A 732 -25.39 1.15 -7.46
N ILE A 733 -24.61 2.23 -7.31
CA ILE A 733 -24.82 3.24 -6.25
C ILE A 733 -26.24 3.79 -6.28
N LYS A 734 -26.73 4.18 -7.46
CA LYS A 734 -28.10 4.69 -7.61
C LYS A 734 -29.14 3.64 -7.20
N LYS A 735 -29.09 2.45 -7.82
CA LYS A 735 -30.04 1.36 -7.54
C LYS A 735 -30.02 0.95 -6.05
N MET A 736 -28.82 0.84 -5.48
CA MET A 736 -28.61 0.47 -4.09
C MET A 736 -29.18 1.54 -3.16
N SER A 737 -28.89 2.82 -3.40
CA SER A 737 -29.35 3.92 -2.53
C SER A 737 -30.88 4.11 -2.57
N GLU A 738 -31.53 3.73 -3.67
CA GLU A 738 -32.99 3.76 -3.81
C GLU A 738 -33.68 2.50 -3.25
N SER A 739 -32.90 1.44 -3.00
CA SER A 739 -33.45 0.13 -2.60
C SER A 739 -34.03 0.10 -1.20
N GLU A 740 -34.97 -0.81 -0.99
CA GLU A 740 -35.58 -1.06 0.31
C GLU A 740 -34.57 -1.58 1.34
N VAL A 741 -33.62 -2.43 0.94
CA VAL A 741 -32.61 -2.95 1.87
C VAL A 741 -31.66 -1.85 2.35
N TYR A 742 -31.34 -0.86 1.52
CA TYR A 742 -30.56 0.30 1.94
C TYR A 742 -31.33 1.14 2.96
N LYS A 743 -32.60 1.45 2.68
CA LYS A 743 -33.46 2.19 3.61
C LYS A 743 -33.56 1.47 4.95
N ARG A 744 -33.83 0.16 4.97
CA ARG A 744 -33.89 -0.64 6.20
C ARG A 744 -32.57 -0.69 6.98
N THR A 745 -31.45 -0.49 6.30
CA THR A 745 -30.12 -0.53 6.93
C THR A 745 -29.74 0.84 7.52
N TYR A 746 -30.14 1.95 6.90
CA TYR A 746 -29.68 3.29 7.31
C TYR A 746 -30.77 4.21 7.86
N PHE A 747 -32.05 3.87 7.72
CA PHE A 747 -33.16 4.66 8.28
C PHE A 747 -33.48 4.08 9.64
N LEU A 748 -32.82 4.63 10.65
CA LEU A 748 -32.73 4.06 11.98
C LEU A 748 -33.57 4.83 12.98
N ASN A 749 -34.01 4.14 14.03
CA ASN A 749 -34.51 4.81 15.22
C ASN A 749 -33.32 5.42 15.96
N ASN A 750 -33.47 6.63 16.50
CA ASN A 750 -32.49 7.19 17.41
C ASN A 750 -32.83 6.80 18.84
N PHE A 751 -32.03 5.93 19.46
CA PHE A 751 -32.25 5.50 20.85
C PHE A 751 -31.63 6.43 21.89
N PHE A 752 -31.01 7.53 21.46
CA PHE A 752 -30.38 8.52 22.33
C PHE A 752 -31.13 9.85 22.40
N GLU A 753 -32.26 9.98 21.68
CA GLU A 753 -33.17 11.14 21.73
C GLU A 753 -34.12 11.14 22.92
#